data_AF-A0AAD9IMC4-F1
#
_entry.id   AF-A0AAD9IMC4-F1
#
_cell.length_a   1.000
_cell.length_b   1.000
_cell.length_c   1.000
_cell.angle_alpha   90.00
_cell.angle_beta   90.00
_cell.angle_gamma   90.00
#
_symmetry.space_group_name_H-M   'P 1'
#
loop_
_entity.id
_entity.type
_entity.pdbx_description
1 polymer ?
#
loop_
_entity_poly.entity_id
_entity_poly.type
_entity_poly.pdbx_seq_one_letter_code
_entity_poly.pdbx_strand_id
1 'polypeptide(L)'
;MESSAPTPFLAGFSTSVYQSSGHDQSNWGEWCQQRNWFGGRTVAGGQQCGVSCDFWNLYEVDIANAAQLGANAFRLSLEWSRIEPVPGYWDPLAIQRYHDILACLDKQVINRVYVGWKGVMIEVMYKLTPMLTLHHFVHPSWFEKQGGFSESRNIPDFVNFATFAFRTFGDKVKHWVTFNEPALASFAGKVAGIFPPGHVLRFRSAARHLANMLEAHARAYSAIRELPGSKAAQIGIVHNFFWFEPRRGDWLRPWYVQSLCSVLNDLWANRLVLDFLSSGSFSSKPFSWLPGVSYSSPGGKPGCDFIGINYYSRAVLDWKLTPTCQPGETMTDMPYGLHATGIRKALDYFRPLGIPFYLTELGVADRGDAVRRRMVETYMPEVEAALRDGYDVRGMLYWSLTDNFEWQEGFNMKACCRLSLASDAHPGVMPFLRPVLGCVLALSLGTLALGSWTPASFPNPKKDVAACGRGVPSNICDPDGLLTKAEADRVEGVVKDIREGVDPFKRRKCGDGLEGYMVAVALMQSMSVPAGTTPGAAARAFAKRVHDDWAVGSAACNNGVVLLLAMEERQVYISTGKGAKSALPNDHVQAIIEAAKPTLRKGLTGEAVYRMAGVDWLGVGIFGAFAAFLGHGMWRRRQRRRGYRDCKRMLDKIKREQDRLRTQEWSRPESARPRRRAVLRQRARAATGAEGEEANAATAKRKPVTLRCGHTFCEPCLDQWVEGHTNCPVCRRDLEGEPAPAPTGKQETATSSATAQEQARQEREEVINADLAFRLHMLQRMYPWYLTDSMIWGWTREARERGTFDWAQTREFQLRDPAAVAQHEASGASGFGASFGGGSSLGGGGGGGSW
;
A
#
# COMPACT_ATOMS: atom_id res chain seq x y z
N MET A 1 -37.44 35.25 -15.63
CA MET A 1 -36.71 34.45 -14.62
C MET A 1 -36.93 33.00 -15.00
N GLU A 2 -35.99 32.39 -15.72
CA GLU A 2 -36.04 30.95 -16.00
C GLU A 2 -35.94 30.21 -14.65
N SER A 3 -37.04 29.58 -14.24
CA SER A 3 -37.06 28.72 -13.07
C SER A 3 -36.23 27.48 -13.38
N SER A 4 -34.97 27.45 -12.92
CA SER A 4 -34.13 26.26 -12.97
C SER A 4 -34.88 25.11 -12.28
N ALA A 5 -35.23 24.07 -13.03
CA ALA A 5 -35.75 22.84 -12.46
C ALA A 5 -34.82 22.35 -11.33
N PRO A 6 -35.35 21.84 -10.20
CA PRO A 6 -34.52 21.40 -9.08
C PRO A 6 -33.55 20.30 -9.54
N THR A 7 -32.28 20.41 -9.15
CA THR A 7 -31.27 19.37 -9.38
C THR A 7 -31.80 18.05 -8.79
N PRO A 8 -31.81 16.94 -9.56
CA PRO A 8 -32.32 15.67 -9.06
C PRO A 8 -31.49 15.19 -7.86
N PHE A 9 -32.18 14.66 -6.85
CA PHE A 9 -31.53 14.07 -5.67
C PHE A 9 -30.73 12.83 -6.10
N LEU A 10 -29.44 12.80 -5.73
CA LEU A 10 -28.56 11.68 -6.06
C LEU A 10 -28.71 10.56 -5.03
N ALA A 11 -29.28 9.43 -5.43
CA ALA A 11 -29.42 8.23 -4.61
C ALA A 11 -28.62 7.10 -5.24
N GLY A 12 -27.72 6.47 -4.48
CA GLY A 12 -26.86 5.45 -5.06
C GLY A 12 -25.92 4.78 -4.08
N PHE A 13 -24.76 4.35 -4.58
CA PHE A 13 -23.77 3.59 -3.82
C PHE A 13 -22.39 4.24 -3.89
N SER A 14 -21.56 3.96 -2.88
CA SER A 14 -20.15 4.35 -2.84
C SER A 14 -19.26 3.12 -2.77
N THR A 15 -18.08 3.20 -3.38
CA THR A 15 -17.06 2.13 -3.41
C THR A 15 -15.65 2.73 -3.40
N SER A 16 -14.72 2.06 -2.73
CA SER A 16 -13.28 2.32 -2.83
C SER A 16 -12.64 1.22 -3.68
N VAL A 17 -11.99 1.60 -4.79
CA VAL A 17 -11.41 0.65 -5.74
C VAL A 17 -10.33 -0.19 -5.08
N TYR A 18 -9.48 0.36 -4.21
CA TYR A 18 -8.56 -0.47 -3.44
C TYR A 18 -9.30 -1.47 -2.55
N GLN A 19 -10.32 -1.07 -1.79
CA GLN A 19 -11.05 -2.04 -0.94
C GLN A 19 -11.70 -3.15 -1.75
N SER A 20 -12.07 -2.87 -3.00
CA SER A 20 -12.75 -3.81 -3.91
C SER A 20 -11.83 -4.51 -4.90
N SER A 21 -10.55 -4.18 -4.99
CA SER A 21 -9.63 -4.74 -6.01
C SER A 21 -8.14 -4.77 -5.66
N GLY A 22 -7.76 -4.28 -4.48
CA GLY A 22 -6.38 -4.16 -4.00
C GLY A 22 -5.43 -3.41 -4.93
N HIS A 23 -4.16 -3.30 -4.54
CA HIS A 23 -3.02 -2.96 -5.40
C HIS A 23 -1.71 -3.03 -4.60
N ASP A 24 -0.78 -3.90 -4.99
CA ASP A 24 0.45 -4.14 -4.20
C ASP A 24 1.40 -2.93 -4.14
N GLN A 25 1.45 -2.10 -5.19
CA GLN A 25 2.34 -0.93 -5.27
C GLN A 25 1.72 0.34 -4.67
N SER A 26 1.03 0.18 -3.55
CA SER A 26 0.43 1.28 -2.80
C SER A 26 0.88 1.27 -1.34
N ASN A 27 0.69 2.40 -0.65
CA ASN A 27 0.91 2.48 0.80
C ASN A 27 0.16 1.37 1.56
N TRP A 28 -1.08 1.08 1.19
CA TRP A 28 -1.87 0.00 1.79
C TRP A 28 -1.41 -1.40 1.36
N GLY A 29 -1.00 -1.57 0.10
CA GLY A 29 -0.46 -2.85 -0.40
C GLY A 29 0.80 -3.26 0.35
N GLU A 30 1.71 -2.31 0.60
CA GLU A 30 2.89 -2.53 1.45
C GLU A 30 2.50 -2.70 2.93
N TRP A 31 1.54 -1.92 3.45
CA TRP A 31 1.07 -1.99 4.84
C TRP A 31 0.51 -3.35 5.23
N CYS A 32 -0.30 -3.98 4.39
CA CYS A 32 -0.89 -5.31 4.64
C CYS A 32 0.18 -6.41 4.86
N GLN A 33 1.42 -6.18 4.40
CA GLN A 33 2.53 -7.11 4.52
C GLN A 33 3.39 -6.87 5.78
N GLN A 34 3.17 -5.76 6.47
CA GLN A 34 3.97 -5.31 7.60
C GLN A 34 3.47 -5.87 8.95
N ARG A 35 4.26 -5.60 9.99
CA ARG A 35 3.87 -5.82 11.39
C ARG A 35 3.57 -4.47 12.03
N ASN A 36 2.59 -4.45 12.92
CA ASN A 36 2.25 -3.26 13.67
C ASN A 36 3.30 -2.97 14.75
N TRP A 37 3.16 -1.84 15.43
CA TRP A 37 4.07 -1.40 16.50
C TRP A 37 4.26 -2.43 17.63
N PHE A 38 3.24 -3.25 17.89
CA PHE A 38 3.25 -4.28 18.94
C PHE A 38 3.73 -5.66 18.43
N GLY A 39 4.31 -5.73 17.23
CA GLY A 39 4.76 -6.98 16.62
C GLY A 39 3.62 -7.88 16.13
N GLY A 40 2.36 -7.46 16.20
CA GLY A 40 1.23 -8.14 15.58
C GLY A 40 1.17 -7.91 14.07
N ARG A 41 0.21 -8.55 13.38
CA ARG A 41 -0.10 -8.19 11.99
C ARG A 41 -0.79 -6.83 11.95
N THR A 42 -0.56 -6.05 10.89
CA THR A 42 -1.19 -4.74 10.66
C THR A 42 -2.68 -4.86 10.35
N VAL A 43 -3.08 -5.95 9.70
CA VAL A 43 -4.46 -6.30 9.36
C VAL A 43 -4.86 -7.56 10.11
N ALA A 44 -6.12 -7.66 10.52
CA ALA A 44 -6.70 -8.81 11.21
C ALA A 44 -6.38 -10.13 10.46
N GLY A 45 -5.92 -11.14 11.20
CA GLY A 45 -5.50 -12.42 10.63
C GLY A 45 -4.32 -12.34 9.65
N GLY A 46 -3.70 -11.17 9.49
CA GLY A 46 -2.67 -10.95 8.47
C GLY A 46 -3.19 -10.98 7.04
N GLN A 47 -4.49 -10.73 6.83
CA GLN A 47 -5.11 -10.72 5.52
C GLN A 47 -4.51 -9.63 4.62
N GLN A 48 -4.50 -9.91 3.32
CA GLN A 48 -4.16 -8.95 2.28
C GLN A 48 -5.43 -8.63 1.50
N CYS A 49 -5.53 -7.43 0.94
CA CYS A 49 -6.66 -7.06 0.10
C CYS A 49 -6.73 -7.95 -1.16
N GLY A 50 -5.58 -8.23 -1.79
CA GLY A 50 -5.50 -9.12 -2.95
C GLY A 50 -6.43 -8.64 -4.07
N VAL A 51 -7.25 -9.55 -4.60
CA VAL A 51 -8.28 -9.22 -5.60
C VAL A 51 -9.59 -8.72 -5.00
N SER A 52 -9.83 -8.93 -3.69
CA SER A 52 -11.09 -8.59 -3.01
C SER A 52 -12.33 -9.09 -3.78
N CYS A 53 -13.32 -8.24 -4.06
CA CYS A 53 -14.49 -8.56 -4.89
C CYS A 53 -14.24 -8.40 -6.41
N ASP A 54 -13.01 -8.08 -6.80
CA ASP A 54 -12.52 -7.93 -8.17
C ASP A 54 -13.28 -6.89 -9.02
N PHE A 55 -13.73 -5.79 -8.39
CA PHE A 55 -14.42 -4.68 -9.08
C PHE A 55 -13.64 -4.18 -10.31
N TRP A 56 -12.30 -4.16 -10.26
CA TRP A 56 -11.45 -3.72 -11.37
C TRP A 56 -11.74 -4.49 -12.66
N ASN A 57 -12.02 -5.78 -12.58
CA ASN A 57 -12.34 -6.64 -13.71
C ASN A 57 -13.85 -6.89 -13.89
N LEU A 58 -14.65 -6.74 -12.83
CA LEU A 58 -16.09 -7.03 -12.80
C LEU A 58 -16.96 -5.77 -12.70
N TYR A 59 -16.40 -4.59 -12.97
CA TYR A 59 -17.09 -3.30 -12.81
C TYR A 59 -18.41 -3.26 -13.58
N GLU A 60 -18.51 -3.88 -14.76
CA GLU A 60 -19.77 -3.90 -15.53
C GLU A 60 -20.89 -4.60 -14.75
N VAL A 61 -20.57 -5.68 -14.04
CA VAL A 61 -21.53 -6.45 -13.24
C VAL A 61 -21.96 -5.63 -12.03
N ASP A 62 -21.02 -5.06 -11.29
CA ASP A 62 -21.30 -4.27 -10.10
C ASP A 62 -22.09 -3.00 -10.43
N ILE A 63 -21.71 -2.31 -11.51
CA ILE A 63 -22.44 -1.13 -12.00
C ILE A 63 -23.85 -1.52 -12.44
N ALA A 64 -24.02 -2.61 -13.19
CA ALA A 64 -25.34 -3.08 -13.61
C ALA A 64 -26.22 -3.48 -12.41
N ASN A 65 -25.63 -4.02 -11.34
CA ASN A 65 -26.35 -4.36 -10.11
C ASN A 65 -26.80 -3.09 -9.36
N ALA A 66 -25.92 -2.09 -9.21
CA ALA A 66 -26.29 -0.80 -8.63
C ALA A 66 -27.43 -0.13 -9.43
N ALA A 67 -27.35 -0.24 -10.75
CA ALA A 67 -28.37 0.22 -11.67
C ALA A 67 -29.72 -0.49 -11.42
N GLN A 68 -29.73 -1.82 -11.39
CA GLN A 68 -30.94 -2.62 -11.11
C GLN A 68 -31.58 -2.33 -9.74
N LEU A 69 -30.77 -1.93 -8.75
CA LEU A 69 -31.25 -1.50 -7.43
C LEU A 69 -31.86 -0.08 -7.42
N GLY A 70 -31.93 0.58 -8.58
CA GLY A 70 -32.55 1.89 -8.75
C GLY A 70 -31.63 3.07 -8.46
N ALA A 71 -30.30 2.86 -8.41
CA ALA A 71 -29.35 3.95 -8.23
C ALA A 71 -29.37 4.91 -9.45
N ASN A 72 -29.20 6.20 -9.19
CA ASN A 72 -28.98 7.23 -10.22
C ASN A 72 -27.59 7.90 -10.09
N ALA A 73 -26.81 7.49 -9.09
CA ALA A 73 -25.46 7.97 -8.84
C ALA A 73 -24.54 6.83 -8.39
N PHE A 74 -23.24 6.95 -8.69
CA PHE A 74 -22.24 5.99 -8.28
C PHE A 74 -20.95 6.72 -7.91
N ARG A 75 -20.51 6.57 -6.65
CA ARG A 75 -19.24 7.13 -6.18
C ARG A 75 -18.14 6.07 -6.20
N LEU A 76 -17.02 6.40 -6.82
CA LEU A 76 -15.85 5.52 -6.86
C LEU A 76 -14.54 6.31 -6.64
N SER A 77 -13.51 5.65 -6.12
CA SER A 77 -12.15 6.23 -6.02
C SER A 77 -11.34 6.06 -7.30
N LEU A 78 -10.48 7.04 -7.57
CA LEU A 78 -9.33 6.86 -8.44
C LEU A 78 -8.16 6.32 -7.61
N GLU A 79 -7.47 5.31 -8.13
CA GLU A 79 -6.27 4.74 -7.51
C GLU A 79 -5.05 5.43 -8.10
N TRP A 80 -4.56 6.46 -7.40
CA TRP A 80 -3.35 7.18 -7.80
C TRP A 80 -2.17 6.22 -8.01
N SER A 81 -2.04 5.18 -7.18
CA SER A 81 -1.03 4.13 -7.34
C SER A 81 -1.12 3.34 -8.66
N ARG A 82 -2.30 3.24 -9.29
CA ARG A 82 -2.48 2.59 -10.60
C ARG A 82 -2.28 3.58 -11.74
N ILE A 83 -2.73 4.82 -11.58
CA ILE A 83 -2.64 5.86 -12.61
C ILE A 83 -1.21 6.38 -12.75
N GLU A 84 -0.48 6.54 -11.64
CA GLU A 84 0.90 7.01 -11.60
C GLU A 84 1.75 6.08 -10.70
N PRO A 85 2.07 4.86 -11.17
CA PRO A 85 2.78 3.86 -10.36
C PRO A 85 4.22 4.24 -10.03
N VAL A 86 4.84 5.10 -10.86
CA VAL A 86 6.14 5.74 -10.58
C VAL A 86 6.05 7.24 -10.92
N PRO A 87 6.81 8.11 -10.23
CA PRO A 87 6.69 9.55 -10.41
C PRO A 87 6.86 9.96 -11.88
N GLY A 88 5.89 10.69 -12.42
CA GLY A 88 5.89 11.22 -13.78
C GLY A 88 5.50 10.22 -14.88
N TYR A 89 5.23 8.95 -14.56
CA TYR A 89 4.75 7.96 -15.53
C TYR A 89 3.25 7.71 -15.33
N TRP A 90 2.45 8.11 -16.32
CA TRP A 90 1.01 7.93 -16.34
C TRP A 90 0.66 6.63 -17.09
N ASP A 91 0.15 5.62 -16.39
CA ASP A 91 -0.12 4.30 -16.98
C ASP A 91 -1.35 4.35 -17.92
N PRO A 92 -1.16 4.22 -19.25
CA PRO A 92 -2.25 4.30 -20.21
C PRO A 92 -3.28 3.18 -20.04
N LEU A 93 -2.91 2.01 -19.51
CA LEU A 93 -3.84 0.89 -19.31
C LEU A 93 -4.78 1.16 -18.13
N ALA A 94 -4.24 1.72 -17.03
CA ALA A 94 -5.05 2.14 -15.90
C ALA A 94 -6.00 3.28 -16.28
N ILE A 95 -5.50 4.27 -17.04
CA ILE A 95 -6.30 5.39 -17.55
C ILE A 95 -7.43 4.88 -18.45
N GLN A 96 -7.13 3.99 -19.40
CA GLN A 96 -8.13 3.40 -20.27
C GLN A 96 -9.19 2.64 -19.47
N ARG A 97 -8.79 1.86 -18.45
CA ARG A 97 -9.76 1.16 -17.59
C ARG A 97 -10.72 2.12 -16.90
N TYR A 98 -10.24 3.26 -16.41
CA TYR A 98 -11.14 4.28 -15.83
C TYR A 98 -12.05 4.91 -16.88
N HIS A 99 -11.59 5.12 -18.12
CA HIS A 99 -12.48 5.51 -19.22
C HIS A 99 -13.56 4.46 -19.49
N ASP A 100 -13.22 3.17 -19.48
CA ASP A 100 -14.16 2.08 -19.70
C ASP A 100 -15.21 2.01 -18.57
N ILE A 101 -14.78 2.17 -17.31
CA ILE A 101 -15.67 2.25 -16.13
C ILE A 101 -16.63 3.43 -16.26
N LEU A 102 -16.14 4.63 -16.58
CA LEU A 102 -16.96 5.82 -16.75
C LEU A 102 -17.92 5.70 -17.94
N ALA A 103 -17.48 5.09 -19.04
CA ALA A 103 -18.33 4.79 -20.18
C ALA A 103 -19.42 3.76 -19.82
N CYS A 104 -19.12 2.80 -18.93
CA CYS A 104 -20.10 1.85 -18.43
C CYS A 104 -21.18 2.53 -17.58
N LEU A 105 -20.80 3.47 -16.71
CA LEU A 105 -21.76 4.29 -15.94
C LEU A 105 -22.69 5.12 -16.83
N ASP A 106 -22.16 5.71 -17.91
CA ASP A 106 -22.95 6.52 -18.86
C ASP A 106 -23.90 5.68 -19.74
N LYS A 107 -23.59 4.40 -19.94
CA LYS A 107 -24.35 3.48 -20.82
C LYS A 107 -25.44 2.67 -20.09
N GLN A 108 -25.56 2.76 -18.77
CA GLN A 108 -26.55 1.96 -18.05
C GLN A 108 -27.99 2.28 -18.48
N VAL A 109 -28.79 1.22 -18.58
CA VAL A 109 -30.21 1.25 -18.94
C VAL A 109 -30.97 0.57 -17.82
N ILE A 110 -31.80 1.33 -17.09
CA ILE A 110 -32.50 0.80 -15.92
C ILE A 110 -34.01 0.88 -16.20
N ASN A 111 -34.57 -0.26 -16.57
CA ASN A 111 -36.00 -0.60 -16.62
C ASN A 111 -36.79 -0.41 -17.91
N ARG A 112 -37.51 -1.49 -18.22
CA ARG A 112 -38.78 -1.52 -18.95
C ARG A 112 -39.91 -1.18 -17.97
N VAL A 113 -40.52 -0.02 -18.11
CA VAL A 113 -41.72 0.38 -17.37
C VAL A 113 -42.94 -0.18 -18.10
N TYR A 114 -43.77 -0.96 -17.39
CA TYR A 114 -45.09 -1.36 -17.83
C TYR A 114 -46.06 -0.20 -17.58
N VAL A 115 -46.68 0.37 -18.61
CA VAL A 115 -47.65 1.46 -18.44
C VAL A 115 -49.02 1.02 -18.91
N GLY A 116 -49.93 0.82 -17.95
CA GLY A 116 -51.38 0.69 -18.15
C GLY A 116 -51.92 -0.68 -18.58
N TRP A 117 -53.25 -0.83 -18.50
CA TRP A 117 -54.06 -2.03 -18.80
C TRP A 117 -53.98 -2.53 -20.26
N LYS A 118 -53.16 -1.89 -21.11
CA LYS A 118 -52.95 -2.23 -22.54
C LYS A 118 -51.57 -2.78 -22.88
N GLY A 119 -50.68 -3.00 -21.91
CA GLY A 119 -49.41 -3.71 -22.14
C GLY A 119 -48.36 -2.97 -22.96
N VAL A 120 -48.26 -1.65 -22.81
CA VAL A 120 -47.19 -0.86 -23.45
C VAL A 120 -45.92 -0.91 -22.59
N MET A 121 -44.82 -1.33 -23.21
CA MET A 121 -43.48 -1.38 -22.63
C MET A 121 -42.72 -0.11 -22.98
N ILE A 122 -42.24 0.64 -21.99
CA ILE A 122 -41.36 1.80 -22.19
C ILE A 122 -39.98 1.49 -21.60
N GLU A 123 -38.93 1.50 -22.41
CA GLU A 123 -37.55 1.43 -21.91
C GLU A 123 -37.11 2.82 -21.43
N VAL A 124 -36.76 2.95 -20.15
CA VAL A 124 -36.23 4.17 -19.55
C VAL A 124 -34.73 3.99 -19.33
N MET A 125 -33.95 4.86 -19.97
CA MET A 125 -32.50 4.90 -19.81
C MET A 125 -32.16 5.74 -18.57
N TYR A 126 -31.41 5.19 -17.61
CA TYR A 126 -30.89 5.95 -16.48
C TYR A 126 -29.38 5.93 -16.51
N LYS A 127 -28.80 7.09 -16.81
CA LYS A 127 -27.37 7.33 -16.67
C LYS A 127 -27.02 7.37 -15.18
N LEU A 128 -26.02 6.61 -14.75
CA LEU A 128 -25.48 6.73 -13.39
C LEU A 128 -24.54 7.93 -13.33
N THR A 129 -24.86 8.92 -12.50
CA THR A 129 -24.01 10.11 -12.32
C THR A 129 -22.73 9.72 -11.56
N PRO A 130 -21.53 9.86 -12.17
CA PRO A 130 -20.29 9.51 -11.49
C PRO A 130 -19.87 10.59 -10.47
N MET A 131 -19.46 10.15 -9.29
CA MET A 131 -18.75 10.97 -8.30
C MET A 131 -17.36 10.39 -8.05
N LEU A 132 -16.31 11.09 -8.49
CA LEU A 132 -14.94 10.59 -8.37
C LEU A 132 -14.23 11.12 -7.13
N THR A 133 -13.71 10.19 -6.32
CA THR A 133 -12.84 10.50 -5.17
C THR A 133 -11.38 10.36 -5.56
N LEU A 134 -10.63 11.46 -5.56
CA LEU A 134 -9.22 11.49 -5.96
C LEU A 134 -8.32 10.73 -4.98
N HIS A 135 -8.58 10.84 -3.68
CA HIS A 135 -7.79 10.16 -2.65
C HIS A 135 -8.67 9.51 -1.58
N HIS A 136 -8.70 8.17 -1.58
CA HIS A 136 -9.42 7.35 -0.60
C HIS A 136 -8.43 6.51 0.21
N PHE A 137 -7.62 7.18 1.03
CA PHE A 137 -6.53 6.62 1.88
C PHE A 137 -5.36 5.95 1.16
N VAL A 138 -5.47 5.76 -0.15
CA VAL A 138 -4.51 5.00 -0.94
C VAL A 138 -3.77 5.93 -1.90
N HIS A 139 -2.45 5.81 -1.90
CA HIS A 139 -1.55 6.56 -2.77
C HIS A 139 -0.33 5.70 -3.14
N PRO A 140 0.45 6.09 -4.16
CA PRO A 140 1.59 5.30 -4.62
C PRO A 140 2.64 5.11 -3.54
N SER A 141 3.30 3.94 -3.52
CA SER A 141 4.38 3.68 -2.56
C SER A 141 5.53 4.68 -2.65
N TRP A 142 5.81 5.23 -3.84
CA TRP A 142 6.86 6.25 -4.01
C TRP A 142 6.52 7.54 -3.25
N PHE A 143 5.24 7.94 -3.22
CA PHE A 143 4.79 9.14 -2.53
C PHE A 143 4.89 8.95 -1.01
N GLU A 144 4.49 7.77 -0.51
CA GLU A 144 4.65 7.43 0.92
C GLU A 144 6.13 7.44 1.33
N LYS A 145 7.02 6.88 0.51
CA LYS A 145 8.48 6.84 0.78
C LYS A 145 9.12 8.24 0.81
N GLN A 146 8.52 9.23 0.15
CA GLN A 146 8.95 10.64 0.22
C GLN A 146 8.39 11.38 1.45
N GLY A 147 7.59 10.71 2.27
CA GLY A 147 6.96 11.25 3.48
C GLY A 147 5.45 11.49 3.35
N GLY A 148 4.87 11.25 2.17
CA GLY A 148 3.45 11.43 1.88
C GLY A 148 2.95 12.84 2.24
N PHE A 149 1.74 12.94 2.77
CA PHE A 149 1.18 14.20 3.29
C PHE A 149 1.81 14.66 4.61
N SER A 150 2.81 13.96 5.16
CA SER A 150 3.53 14.46 6.34
C SER A 150 4.46 15.62 5.97
N GLU A 151 4.90 15.67 4.70
CA GLU A 151 5.83 16.64 4.17
C GLU A 151 5.09 17.62 3.23
N SER A 152 5.02 18.90 3.62
CA SER A 152 4.30 19.92 2.83
C SER A 152 4.89 20.13 1.43
N ARG A 153 6.17 19.81 1.24
CA ARG A 153 6.85 19.88 -0.06
C ARG A 153 6.28 18.89 -1.10
N ASN A 154 5.57 17.85 -0.65
CA ASN A 154 4.98 16.82 -1.51
C ASN A 154 3.54 17.19 -1.95
N ILE A 155 2.94 18.25 -1.39
CA ILE A 155 1.60 18.71 -1.79
C ILE A 155 1.47 18.93 -3.31
N PRO A 156 2.46 19.53 -4.01
CA PRO A 156 2.40 19.69 -5.45
C PRO A 156 2.20 18.38 -6.24
N ASP A 157 2.72 17.25 -5.76
CA ASP A 157 2.55 15.96 -6.44
C ASP A 157 1.06 15.54 -6.48
N PHE A 158 0.35 15.70 -5.34
CA PHE A 158 -1.09 15.45 -5.31
C PHE A 158 -1.87 16.45 -6.17
N VAL A 159 -1.47 17.72 -6.18
CA VAL A 159 -2.12 18.74 -7.03
C VAL A 159 -1.92 18.42 -8.51
N ASN A 160 -0.74 17.93 -8.90
CA ASN A 160 -0.46 17.47 -10.26
C ASN A 160 -1.34 16.27 -10.64
N PHE A 161 -1.46 15.28 -9.76
CA PHE A 161 -2.37 14.14 -9.94
C PHE A 161 -3.84 14.59 -10.08
N ALA A 162 -4.31 15.47 -9.20
CA ALA A 162 -5.68 15.99 -9.24
C ALA A 162 -5.97 16.75 -10.55
N THR A 163 -5.02 17.58 -10.98
CA THR A 163 -5.09 18.34 -12.24
C THR A 163 -5.08 17.40 -13.45
N PHE A 164 -4.23 16.37 -13.43
CA PHE A 164 -4.16 15.34 -14.47
C PHE A 164 -5.48 14.56 -14.57
N ALA A 165 -6.01 14.10 -13.43
CA ALA A 165 -7.27 13.38 -13.37
C ALA A 165 -8.43 14.24 -13.91
N PHE A 166 -8.48 15.52 -13.53
CA PHE A 166 -9.50 16.44 -14.05
C PHE A 166 -9.38 16.66 -15.56
N ARG A 167 -8.17 16.86 -16.09
CA ARG A 167 -7.97 17.00 -17.55
C ARG A 167 -8.39 15.74 -18.31
N THR A 168 -8.17 14.58 -17.73
CA THR A 168 -8.40 13.28 -18.36
C THR A 168 -9.87 12.89 -18.31
N PHE A 169 -10.56 13.09 -17.19
CA PHE A 169 -11.92 12.59 -16.97
C PHE A 169 -12.99 13.67 -16.76
N GLY A 170 -12.61 14.95 -16.69
CA GLY A 170 -13.49 16.10 -16.39
C GLY A 170 -14.59 16.35 -17.40
N ASP A 171 -14.46 15.84 -18.62
CA ASP A 171 -15.52 15.89 -19.64
C ASP A 171 -16.70 14.95 -19.32
N LYS A 172 -16.46 13.88 -18.55
CA LYS A 172 -17.46 12.86 -18.18
C LYS A 172 -17.94 12.99 -16.73
N VAL A 173 -17.23 13.74 -15.90
CA VAL A 173 -17.45 13.75 -14.44
C VAL A 173 -17.67 15.16 -13.94
N LYS A 174 -18.81 15.36 -13.28
CA LYS A 174 -19.19 16.64 -12.66
C LYS A 174 -18.87 16.70 -11.18
N HIS A 175 -18.96 15.59 -10.45
CA HIS A 175 -18.76 15.55 -8.99
C HIS A 175 -17.37 15.03 -8.63
N TRP A 176 -16.57 15.88 -7.99
CA TRP A 176 -15.19 15.61 -7.61
C TRP A 176 -15.02 15.73 -6.11
N VAL A 177 -14.45 14.70 -5.49
CA VAL A 177 -14.06 14.67 -4.09
C VAL A 177 -12.55 14.63 -4.02
N THR A 178 -11.91 15.61 -3.37
CA THR A 178 -10.44 15.61 -3.26
C THR A 178 -9.95 14.54 -2.30
N PHE A 179 -10.51 14.50 -1.09
CA PHE A 179 -10.13 13.57 -0.02
C PHE A 179 -11.36 12.93 0.60
N ASN A 180 -11.26 11.62 0.82
CA ASN A 180 -12.10 10.91 1.78
C ASN A 180 -11.46 11.01 3.17
N GLU A 181 -12.24 11.50 4.16
CA GLU A 181 -11.97 11.44 5.60
C GLU A 181 -10.53 11.77 6.01
N PRO A 182 -10.02 12.98 5.68
CA PRO A 182 -8.63 13.36 5.96
C PRO A 182 -8.30 13.35 7.47
N ALA A 183 -9.30 13.63 8.32
CA ALA A 183 -9.17 13.55 9.77
C ALA A 183 -8.96 12.11 10.25
N LEU A 184 -9.78 11.16 9.78
CA LEU A 184 -9.59 9.75 10.09
C LEU A 184 -8.22 9.26 9.61
N ALA A 185 -7.86 9.53 8.35
CA ALA A 185 -6.57 9.12 7.79
C ALA A 185 -5.39 9.59 8.66
N SER A 186 -5.45 10.85 9.11
CA SER A 186 -4.43 11.46 9.97
C SER A 186 -4.39 10.84 11.37
N PHE A 187 -5.54 10.66 12.00
CA PHE A 187 -5.63 10.09 13.34
C PHE A 187 -5.27 8.59 13.35
N ALA A 188 -5.87 7.81 12.45
CA ALA A 188 -5.66 6.37 12.32
C ALA A 188 -4.20 6.03 11.98
N GLY A 189 -3.56 6.82 11.10
CA GLY A 189 -2.20 6.56 10.64
C GLY A 189 -1.09 7.10 11.55
N LYS A 190 -1.37 8.15 12.34
CA LYS A 190 -0.36 8.83 13.17
C LYS A 190 -0.57 8.68 14.69
N VAL A 191 -1.78 8.38 15.15
CA VAL A 191 -2.12 8.29 16.58
C VAL A 191 -2.51 6.88 16.97
N ALA A 192 -3.43 6.25 16.23
CA ALA A 192 -3.93 4.92 16.56
C ALA A 192 -3.03 3.78 16.03
N GLY A 193 -2.22 4.04 15.00
CA GLY A 193 -1.30 3.05 14.41
C GLY A 193 -1.99 1.93 13.62
N ILE A 194 -3.22 2.15 13.18
CA ILE A 194 -4.04 1.14 12.48
C ILE A 194 -4.06 1.33 10.96
N PHE A 195 -3.73 2.54 10.48
CA PHE A 195 -3.55 2.85 9.06
C PHE A 195 -2.06 3.08 8.77
N PRO A 196 -1.60 2.95 7.51
CA PRO A 196 -0.25 3.36 7.15
C PRO A 196 -0.01 4.85 7.48
N PRO A 197 1.18 5.23 7.99
CA PRO A 197 2.37 4.40 8.23
C PRO A 197 2.43 3.71 9.61
N GLY A 198 1.36 3.71 10.39
CA GLY A 198 1.28 2.95 11.64
C GLY A 198 1.95 3.59 12.86
N HIS A 199 2.12 4.91 12.87
CA HIS A 199 2.67 5.57 14.06
C HIS A 199 1.63 5.60 15.20
N VAL A 200 2.12 5.51 16.44
CA VAL A 200 1.31 5.58 17.64
C VAL A 200 1.59 6.88 18.42
N LEU A 201 0.56 7.47 19.01
CA LEU A 201 0.64 8.63 19.91
C LEU A 201 1.29 9.91 19.32
N ARG A 202 1.42 10.05 18.00
CA ARG A 202 2.04 11.24 17.36
C ARG A 202 1.03 12.34 17.01
N PHE A 203 0.38 12.91 18.02
CA PHE A 203 -0.66 13.95 17.84
C PHE A 203 -0.23 15.15 17.00
N ARG A 204 0.96 15.70 17.22
CA ARG A 204 1.49 16.81 16.41
C ARG A 204 1.70 16.42 14.95
N SER A 205 2.17 15.19 14.71
CA SER A 205 2.32 14.67 13.35
C SER A 205 0.96 14.48 12.68
N ALA A 206 -0.05 14.02 13.42
CA ALA A 206 -1.43 13.92 12.95
C ALA A 206 -2.01 15.28 12.57
N ALA A 207 -1.83 16.29 13.43
CA ALA A 207 -2.28 17.66 13.16
C ALA A 207 -1.59 18.26 11.92
N ARG A 208 -0.27 18.06 11.76
CA ARG A 208 0.46 18.50 10.57
C ARG A 208 0.00 17.77 9.31
N HIS A 209 -0.21 16.47 9.40
CA HIS A 209 -0.71 15.65 8.29
C HIS A 209 -2.08 16.13 7.82
N LEU A 210 -3.01 16.37 8.76
CA LEU A 210 -4.34 16.92 8.46
C LEU A 210 -4.24 18.32 7.82
N ALA A 211 -3.43 19.22 8.39
CA ALA A 211 -3.23 20.56 7.84
C ALA A 211 -2.70 20.50 6.39
N ASN A 212 -1.76 19.62 6.10
CA ASN A 212 -1.22 19.43 4.75
C ASN A 212 -2.25 18.84 3.78
N MET A 213 -3.10 17.90 4.20
CA MET A 213 -4.18 17.36 3.36
C MET A 213 -5.24 18.44 3.06
N LEU A 214 -5.59 19.27 4.05
CA LEU A 214 -6.53 20.37 3.88
C LEU A 214 -5.96 21.47 2.96
N GLU A 215 -4.67 21.78 3.08
CA GLU A 215 -4.00 22.67 2.13
C GLU A 215 -3.92 22.06 0.72
N ALA A 216 -3.66 20.75 0.62
CA ALA A 216 -3.67 20.05 -0.66
C ALA A 216 -5.06 20.10 -1.32
N HIS A 217 -6.15 20.03 -0.55
CA HIS A 217 -7.50 20.26 -1.04
C HIS A 217 -7.66 21.69 -1.59
N ALA A 218 -7.25 22.71 -0.83
CA ALA A 218 -7.36 24.11 -1.24
C ALA A 218 -6.59 24.39 -2.55
N ARG A 219 -5.38 23.84 -2.68
CA ARG A 219 -4.57 23.98 -3.89
C ARG A 219 -5.11 23.19 -5.07
N ALA A 220 -5.58 21.96 -4.85
CA ALA A 220 -6.20 21.15 -5.90
C ALA A 220 -7.48 21.82 -6.41
N TYR A 221 -8.31 22.36 -5.52
CA TYR A 221 -9.50 23.14 -5.90
C TYR A 221 -9.10 24.31 -6.81
N SER A 222 -8.17 25.15 -6.35
CA SER A 222 -7.72 26.34 -7.09
C SER A 222 -7.15 25.96 -8.46
N ALA A 223 -6.27 24.96 -8.52
CA ALA A 223 -5.67 24.48 -9.76
C ALA A 223 -6.70 23.92 -10.74
N ILE A 224 -7.69 23.15 -10.25
CA ILE A 224 -8.77 22.64 -11.11
C ILE A 224 -9.66 23.78 -11.60
N ARG A 225 -9.93 24.80 -10.79
CA ARG A 225 -10.74 25.96 -11.20
C ARG A 225 -10.15 26.73 -12.37
N GLU A 226 -8.82 26.72 -12.53
CA GLU A 226 -8.14 27.34 -13.67
C GLU A 226 -8.26 26.54 -14.99
N LEU A 227 -8.72 25.29 -14.95
CA LEU A 227 -8.80 24.43 -16.13
C LEU A 227 -10.10 24.66 -16.94
N PRO A 228 -10.07 24.40 -18.26
CA PRO A 228 -11.28 24.39 -19.09
C PRO A 228 -12.31 23.38 -18.56
N GLY A 229 -13.60 23.75 -18.61
CA GLY A 229 -14.70 22.90 -18.13
C GLY A 229 -14.92 22.94 -16.61
N SER A 230 -14.04 23.60 -15.84
CA SER A 230 -14.13 23.67 -14.38
C SER A 230 -15.42 24.28 -13.84
N LYS A 231 -16.05 25.21 -14.58
CA LYS A 231 -17.31 25.86 -14.18
C LYS A 231 -18.48 24.90 -14.00
N ALA A 232 -18.48 23.78 -14.71
CA ALA A 232 -19.53 22.77 -14.62
C ALA A 232 -19.24 21.72 -13.52
N ALA A 233 -18.03 21.70 -12.98
CA ALA A 233 -17.61 20.76 -11.94
C ALA A 233 -17.98 21.27 -10.55
N GLN A 234 -18.46 20.35 -9.72
CA GLN A 234 -18.62 20.51 -8.28
C GLN A 234 -17.47 19.79 -7.59
N ILE A 235 -16.68 20.53 -6.81
CA ILE A 235 -15.47 20.06 -6.15
C ILE A 235 -15.66 20.22 -4.65
N GLY A 236 -15.59 19.11 -3.92
CA GLY A 236 -15.80 19.07 -2.48
C GLY A 236 -14.80 18.20 -1.75
N ILE A 237 -14.95 18.14 -0.44
CA ILE A 237 -14.22 17.26 0.46
C ILE A 237 -15.20 16.42 1.26
N VAL A 238 -14.85 15.17 1.54
CA VAL A 238 -15.68 14.24 2.32
C VAL A 238 -15.06 14.09 3.70
N HIS A 239 -15.86 14.31 4.75
CA HIS A 239 -15.43 14.21 6.14
C HIS A 239 -16.30 13.22 6.91
N ASN A 240 -15.66 12.40 7.76
CA ASN A 240 -16.37 11.50 8.66
C ASN A 240 -16.83 12.23 9.92
N PHE A 241 -18.14 12.36 10.08
CA PHE A 241 -18.68 12.93 11.30
C PHE A 241 -18.88 11.84 12.35
N PHE A 242 -18.06 11.87 13.40
CA PHE A 242 -18.16 10.97 14.55
C PHE A 242 -17.91 11.77 15.83
N TRP A 243 -18.50 11.33 16.94
CA TRP A 243 -18.27 11.93 18.26
C TRP A 243 -18.41 10.88 19.37
N PHE A 244 -17.98 11.29 20.55
CA PHE A 244 -17.95 10.51 21.78
C PHE A 244 -18.91 11.13 22.79
N GLU A 245 -19.68 10.29 23.48
CA GLU A 245 -20.51 10.69 24.61
C GLU A 245 -20.57 9.61 25.70
N PRO A 246 -20.80 9.99 26.97
CA PRO A 246 -20.97 9.02 28.04
C PRO A 246 -22.32 8.30 27.96
N ARG A 247 -22.35 7.07 28.49
CA ARG A 247 -23.59 6.31 28.67
C ARG A 247 -24.50 7.00 29.69
N ARG A 248 -25.77 7.20 29.31
CA ARG A 248 -26.82 7.74 30.16
C ARG A 248 -27.27 6.67 31.15
N GLY A 249 -27.60 7.10 32.36
CA GLY A 249 -28.11 6.22 33.42
C GLY A 249 -27.02 5.51 34.24
N ASP A 250 -25.73 5.76 33.98
CA ASP A 250 -24.68 5.39 34.93
C ASP A 250 -24.82 6.26 36.19
N TRP A 251 -25.22 5.63 37.30
CA TRP A 251 -25.48 6.27 38.59
C TRP A 251 -24.27 7.06 39.13
N LEU A 252 -23.07 6.72 38.66
CA LEU A 252 -21.82 7.38 39.02
C LEU A 252 -21.40 8.53 38.10
N ARG A 253 -22.16 8.88 37.04
CA ARG A 253 -21.82 9.87 35.97
C ARG A 253 -20.37 10.37 36.07
N PRO A 254 -19.40 9.52 35.74
CA PRO A 254 -18.06 9.82 36.20
C PRO A 254 -17.56 10.99 35.38
N TRP A 255 -17.27 12.09 36.07
CA TRP A 255 -16.82 13.35 35.45
C TRP A 255 -15.61 13.12 34.53
N TYR A 256 -14.80 12.10 34.81
CA TYR A 256 -13.67 11.69 33.97
C TYR A 256 -14.10 11.16 32.59
N VAL A 257 -15.23 10.44 32.47
CA VAL A 257 -15.75 9.96 31.17
C VAL A 257 -16.23 11.14 30.35
N GLN A 258 -16.96 12.08 30.96
CA GLN A 258 -17.42 13.29 30.29
C GLN A 258 -16.24 14.13 29.78
N SER A 259 -15.22 14.31 30.62
CA SER A 259 -14.00 15.05 30.28
C SER A 259 -13.24 14.35 29.13
N LEU A 260 -13.11 13.03 29.21
CA LEU A 260 -12.52 12.22 28.15
C LEU A 260 -13.28 12.37 26.83
N CYS A 261 -14.61 12.24 26.83
CA CYS A 261 -15.42 12.40 25.62
C CYS A 261 -15.22 13.79 25.01
N SER A 262 -15.13 14.84 25.82
CA SER A 262 -14.83 16.21 25.35
C SER A 262 -13.47 16.25 24.64
N VAL A 263 -12.42 15.72 25.26
CA VAL A 263 -11.07 15.67 24.67
C VAL A 263 -11.06 14.85 23.38
N LEU A 264 -11.73 13.69 23.35
CA LEU A 264 -11.82 12.86 22.16
C LEU A 264 -12.56 13.57 21.01
N ASN A 265 -13.59 14.36 21.31
CA ASN A 265 -14.30 15.16 20.32
C ASN A 265 -13.43 16.26 19.71
N ASP A 266 -12.57 16.89 20.52
CA ASP A 266 -11.59 17.87 20.01
C ASP A 266 -10.52 17.18 19.14
N LEU A 267 -10.07 15.98 19.55
CA LEU A 267 -9.09 15.18 18.81
C LEU A 267 -9.64 14.60 17.50
N TRP A 268 -10.95 14.35 17.42
CA TRP A 268 -11.62 13.86 16.21
C TRP A 268 -11.72 14.91 15.10
N ALA A 269 -11.22 16.12 15.36
CA ALA A 269 -10.90 17.14 14.36
C ALA A 269 -12.08 17.68 13.53
N ASN A 270 -13.33 17.41 13.91
CA ASN A 270 -14.52 18.03 13.31
C ASN A 270 -14.37 19.57 13.28
N ARG A 271 -13.92 20.16 14.40
CA ARG A 271 -13.69 21.61 14.52
C ARG A 271 -12.60 22.09 13.57
N LEU A 272 -11.49 21.36 13.48
CA LEU A 272 -10.34 21.75 12.67
C LEU A 272 -10.68 21.80 11.17
N VAL A 273 -11.49 20.85 10.70
CA VAL A 273 -11.99 20.83 9.33
C VAL A 273 -12.96 22.00 9.08
N LEU A 274 -13.91 22.23 10.00
CA LEU A 274 -14.85 23.34 9.90
C LEU A 274 -14.13 24.71 9.90
N ASP A 275 -13.21 24.94 10.85
CA ASP A 275 -12.44 26.17 11.00
C ASP A 275 -11.64 26.47 9.72
N PHE A 276 -10.95 25.46 9.18
CA PHE A 276 -10.16 25.60 7.98
C PHE A 276 -11.01 25.89 6.75
N LEU A 277 -12.12 25.16 6.54
CA LEU A 277 -13.01 25.40 5.40
C LEU A 277 -13.75 26.75 5.51
N SER A 278 -13.99 27.25 6.73
CA SER A 278 -14.66 28.52 6.95
C SER A 278 -13.74 29.74 6.76
N SER A 279 -12.46 29.61 7.14
CA SER A 279 -11.56 30.77 7.29
C SER A 279 -10.17 30.59 6.67
N GLY A 280 -9.80 29.39 6.27
CA GLY A 280 -8.42 29.03 5.88
C GLY A 280 -7.46 28.89 7.06
N SER A 281 -7.93 29.08 8.30
CA SER A 281 -7.12 28.96 9.51
C SER A 281 -7.26 27.57 10.13
N PHE A 282 -6.12 26.99 10.49
CA PHE A 282 -6.00 25.72 11.18
C PHE A 282 -5.23 25.94 12.48
N SER A 283 -5.82 25.57 13.61
CA SER A 283 -5.13 25.65 14.90
C SER A 283 -5.49 24.44 15.76
N SER A 284 -4.54 23.50 15.87
CA SER A 284 -4.68 22.32 16.72
C SER A 284 -4.28 22.59 18.18
N LYS A 285 -4.18 23.86 18.59
CA LYS A 285 -3.81 24.24 19.94
C LYS A 285 -4.99 24.02 20.87
N PRO A 286 -4.89 23.13 21.90
CA PRO A 286 -5.96 22.95 22.88
C PRO A 286 -6.18 24.23 23.70
N PHE A 287 -5.10 24.99 23.97
CA PHE A 287 -5.13 26.34 24.53
C PHE A 287 -4.14 27.24 23.79
N SER A 288 -4.40 28.54 23.70
CA SER A 288 -3.61 29.52 22.91
C SER A 288 -2.11 29.55 23.24
N TRP A 289 -1.74 29.24 24.48
CA TRP A 289 -0.38 29.22 25.01
C TRP A 289 0.31 27.85 24.95
N LEU A 290 -0.40 26.77 24.59
CA LEU A 290 0.19 25.43 24.47
C LEU A 290 0.75 25.18 23.06
N PRO A 291 1.85 24.39 22.96
CA PRO A 291 2.51 24.13 21.69
C PRO A 291 1.71 23.13 20.83
N GLY A 292 1.11 23.63 19.75
CA GLY A 292 0.36 22.88 18.74
C GLY A 292 0.78 23.26 17.31
N VAL A 293 0.05 22.75 16.31
CA VAL A 293 0.24 23.14 14.90
C VAL A 293 -0.73 24.27 14.59
N SER A 294 -0.19 25.40 14.13
CA SER A 294 -0.97 26.49 13.56
C SER A 294 -0.55 26.69 12.12
N TYR A 295 -1.54 26.85 11.25
CA TYR A 295 -1.35 27.02 9.83
C TYR A 295 -2.46 27.94 9.30
N SER A 296 -2.12 28.81 8.35
CA SER A 296 -3.10 29.62 7.63
C SER A 296 -2.83 29.43 6.15
N SER A 297 -3.87 29.07 5.39
CA SER A 297 -3.73 28.93 3.95
C SER A 297 -3.40 30.30 3.33
N PRO A 298 -2.36 30.40 2.49
CA PRO A 298 -1.99 31.66 1.84
C PRO A 298 -3.13 32.28 1.01
N GLY A 299 -4.04 31.45 0.50
CA GLY A 299 -5.21 31.88 -0.28
C GLY A 299 -6.41 32.34 0.54
N GLY A 300 -6.33 32.34 1.89
CA GLY A 300 -7.47 32.64 2.76
C GLY A 300 -8.49 31.50 2.80
N LYS A 301 -9.80 31.82 2.79
CA LYS A 301 -10.88 30.82 2.83
C LYS A 301 -10.77 29.89 1.61
N PRO A 302 -10.56 28.57 1.79
CA PRO A 302 -10.43 27.64 0.68
C PRO A 302 -11.77 27.48 -0.04
N GLY A 303 -11.71 27.26 -1.36
CA GLY A 303 -12.89 26.95 -2.14
C GLY A 303 -13.37 25.51 -1.89
N CYS A 304 -14.69 25.34 -1.78
CA CYS A 304 -15.35 24.06 -1.58
C CYS A 304 -16.82 24.22 -1.97
N ASP A 305 -17.31 23.47 -2.97
CA ASP A 305 -18.66 23.67 -3.51
C ASP A 305 -19.72 22.86 -2.79
N PHE A 306 -19.31 21.78 -2.13
CA PHE A 306 -20.15 20.93 -1.30
C PHE A 306 -19.29 20.26 -0.23
N ILE A 307 -19.91 19.87 0.88
CA ILE A 307 -19.29 18.99 1.87
C ILE A 307 -19.97 17.63 1.84
N GLY A 308 -19.16 16.59 1.66
CA GLY A 308 -19.61 15.22 1.82
C GLY A 308 -19.52 14.81 3.29
N ILE A 309 -20.56 14.18 3.81
CA ILE A 309 -20.59 13.65 5.17
C ILE A 309 -20.67 12.13 5.09
N ASN A 310 -19.64 11.47 5.61
CA ASN A 310 -19.70 10.05 5.92
C ASN A 310 -20.25 9.92 7.35
N TYR A 311 -21.41 9.28 7.49
CA TYR A 311 -22.09 9.14 8.78
C TYR A 311 -22.50 7.69 9.04
N TYR A 312 -21.91 7.14 10.10
CA TYR A 312 -22.19 5.78 10.57
C TYR A 312 -22.90 5.82 11.92
N SER A 313 -22.24 6.40 12.93
CA SER A 313 -22.80 6.54 14.29
C SER A 313 -21.93 7.46 15.17
N ARG A 314 -21.96 7.24 16.48
CA ARG A 314 -21.16 7.83 17.56
C ARG A 314 -20.64 6.73 18.48
N ALA A 315 -19.58 7.03 19.23
CA ALA A 315 -19.11 6.17 20.31
C ALA A 315 -19.80 6.51 21.63
N VAL A 316 -20.34 5.50 22.30
CA VAL A 316 -20.86 5.61 23.67
C VAL A 316 -19.86 4.92 24.60
N LEU A 317 -19.43 5.61 25.66
CA LEU A 317 -18.53 5.03 26.65
C LEU A 317 -19.24 4.84 27.99
N ASP A 318 -19.17 3.65 28.57
CA ASP A 318 -19.61 3.41 29.95
C ASP A 318 -18.59 3.93 30.97
N TRP A 319 -18.92 3.84 32.26
CA TRP A 319 -18.00 4.20 33.35
C TRP A 319 -16.65 3.44 33.35
N LYS A 320 -16.57 2.28 32.68
CA LYS A 320 -15.32 1.52 32.48
C LYS A 320 -14.58 1.91 31.21
N LEU A 321 -15.04 2.95 30.51
CA LEU A 321 -14.49 3.41 29.24
C LEU A 321 -14.61 2.36 28.12
N THR A 322 -15.57 1.46 28.24
CA THR A 322 -15.84 0.43 27.25
C THR A 322 -16.90 0.95 26.26
N PRO A 323 -16.71 0.73 24.94
CA PRO A 323 -17.76 0.99 23.96
C PRO A 323 -19.04 0.27 24.32
N THR A 324 -20.14 0.99 24.22
CA THR A 324 -21.47 0.50 24.57
C THR A 324 -22.53 1.20 23.72
N CYS A 325 -23.80 0.99 24.05
CA CYS A 325 -24.95 1.66 23.48
C CYS A 325 -25.65 2.49 24.56
N GLN A 326 -26.44 3.49 24.15
CA GLN A 326 -27.42 4.05 25.09
C GLN A 326 -28.52 3.02 25.37
N PRO A 327 -29.20 3.11 26.53
CA PRO A 327 -30.38 2.29 26.78
C PRO A 327 -31.39 2.38 25.62
N GLY A 328 -31.74 1.23 25.04
CA GLY A 328 -32.68 1.13 23.91
C GLY A 328 -32.06 1.16 22.51
N GLU A 329 -30.75 1.45 22.37
CA GLU A 329 -30.05 1.40 21.10
C GLU A 329 -29.57 -0.03 20.76
N THR A 330 -29.45 -0.33 19.47
CA THR A 330 -28.97 -1.63 18.95
C THR A 330 -27.51 -1.52 18.57
N MET A 331 -26.65 -2.38 19.12
CA MET A 331 -25.23 -2.46 18.77
C MET A 331 -25.05 -3.09 17.38
N THR A 332 -24.08 -2.59 16.59
CA THR A 332 -23.70 -3.19 15.31
C THR A 332 -22.58 -4.24 15.48
N ASP A 333 -22.13 -4.88 14.39
CA ASP A 333 -20.95 -5.78 14.48
C ASP A 333 -19.66 -5.00 14.78
N MET A 334 -19.65 -3.70 14.47
CA MET A 334 -18.69 -2.74 14.98
C MET A 334 -19.18 -2.17 16.32
N PRO A 335 -18.30 -1.83 17.27
CA PRO A 335 -18.67 -1.47 18.65
C PRO A 335 -19.26 -0.05 18.79
N TYR A 336 -20.28 0.26 18.01
CA TYR A 336 -21.13 1.46 18.12
C TYR A 336 -22.60 1.10 17.85
N GLY A 337 -23.52 1.85 18.44
CA GLY A 337 -24.97 1.64 18.29
C GLY A 337 -25.55 2.24 17.02
N LEU A 338 -26.76 1.87 16.62
CA LEU A 338 -27.52 2.60 15.60
C LEU A 338 -28.00 3.94 16.17
N HIS A 339 -27.72 5.05 15.47
CA HIS A 339 -28.05 6.39 15.94
C HIS A 339 -28.44 7.32 14.77
N ALA A 340 -29.65 7.17 14.25
CA ALA A 340 -30.11 7.88 13.05
C ALA A 340 -30.15 9.41 13.21
N THR A 341 -30.61 9.91 14.37
CA THR A 341 -30.76 11.36 14.65
C THR A 341 -29.44 12.13 14.62
N GLY A 342 -28.31 11.42 14.67
CA GLY A 342 -26.99 12.01 14.50
C GLY A 342 -26.70 12.60 13.12
N ILE A 343 -27.44 12.19 12.08
CA ILE A 343 -27.37 12.81 10.75
C ILE A 343 -27.65 14.30 10.87
N ARG A 344 -28.72 14.69 11.56
CA ARG A 344 -29.08 16.10 11.76
C ARG A 344 -28.01 16.87 12.51
N LYS A 345 -27.40 16.24 13.53
CA LYS A 345 -26.29 16.83 14.28
C LYS A 345 -25.08 17.10 13.39
N ALA A 346 -24.75 16.19 12.46
CA ALA A 346 -23.68 16.38 11.49
C ALA A 346 -23.98 17.55 10.53
N LEU A 347 -25.21 17.61 10.02
CA LEU A 347 -25.67 18.68 9.15
C LEU A 347 -25.65 20.04 9.84
N ASP A 348 -26.15 20.14 11.08
CA ASP A 348 -26.12 21.36 11.89
C ASP A 348 -24.69 21.83 12.17
N TYR A 349 -23.77 20.90 12.44
CA TYR A 349 -22.38 21.21 12.74
C TYR A 349 -21.68 21.92 11.58
N PHE A 350 -21.92 21.46 10.35
CA PHE A 350 -21.29 22.00 9.14
C PHE A 350 -22.15 23.03 8.40
N ARG A 351 -23.39 23.28 8.85
CA ARG A 351 -24.29 24.31 8.33
C ARG A 351 -23.65 25.71 8.19
N PRO A 352 -22.76 26.16 9.09
CA PRO A 352 -22.10 27.46 8.94
C PRO A 352 -21.26 27.62 7.67
N LEU A 353 -20.88 26.52 6.99
CA LEU A 353 -20.15 26.61 5.73
C LEU A 353 -20.98 27.26 4.61
N GLY A 354 -22.31 27.17 4.68
CA GLY A 354 -23.22 27.75 3.69
C GLY A 354 -23.14 27.08 2.30
N ILE A 355 -22.77 25.80 2.26
CA ILE A 355 -22.63 25.00 1.04
C ILE A 355 -23.49 23.72 1.14
N PRO A 356 -23.92 23.12 0.01
CA PRO A 356 -24.73 21.91 0.01
C PRO A 356 -24.04 20.68 0.61
N PHE A 357 -24.87 19.75 1.07
CA PHE A 357 -24.47 18.47 1.64
C PHE A 357 -24.69 17.31 0.68
N TYR A 358 -23.78 16.34 0.73
CA TYR A 358 -24.01 14.99 0.22
C TYR A 358 -23.73 14.00 1.36
N LEU A 359 -24.65 13.08 1.65
CA LEU A 359 -24.37 11.96 2.54
C LEU A 359 -23.62 10.90 1.73
N THR A 360 -22.29 10.96 1.73
CA THR A 360 -21.45 10.23 0.77
C THR A 360 -21.14 8.80 1.16
N GLU A 361 -21.30 8.47 2.44
CA GLU A 361 -21.31 7.11 2.96
C GLU A 361 -22.27 7.01 4.14
N LEU A 362 -23.17 6.04 4.06
CA LEU A 362 -24.13 5.70 5.09
C LEU A 362 -24.34 4.19 5.04
N GLY A 363 -24.02 3.49 6.12
CA GLY A 363 -23.99 2.03 6.09
C GLY A 363 -23.84 1.39 7.46
N VAL A 364 -23.88 0.05 7.48
CA VAL A 364 -23.61 -0.74 8.68
C VAL A 364 -22.99 -2.08 8.32
N ALA A 365 -21.98 -2.47 9.09
CA ALA A 365 -21.43 -3.81 9.08
C ALA A 365 -22.38 -4.75 9.84
N ASP A 366 -22.89 -5.77 9.16
CA ASP A 366 -23.86 -6.70 9.72
C ASP A 366 -23.79 -8.05 9.01
N ARG A 367 -23.24 -9.05 9.70
CA ARG A 367 -23.10 -10.43 9.20
C ARG A 367 -24.45 -11.15 9.07
N GLY A 368 -25.43 -10.79 9.89
CA GLY A 368 -26.74 -11.45 9.99
C GLY A 368 -27.87 -10.75 9.22
N ASP A 369 -27.58 -9.61 8.59
CA ASP A 369 -28.51 -8.71 7.88
C ASP A 369 -29.72 -8.19 8.70
N ALA A 370 -29.81 -8.52 9.99
CA ALA A 370 -30.89 -8.11 10.89
C ALA A 370 -30.79 -6.63 11.34
N VAL A 371 -29.58 -6.12 11.52
CA VAL A 371 -29.27 -4.74 11.91
C VAL A 371 -29.35 -3.80 10.71
N ARG A 372 -28.95 -4.26 9.52
CA ARG A 372 -28.98 -3.48 8.26
C ARG A 372 -30.38 -2.99 7.93
N ARG A 373 -31.36 -3.89 8.01
CA ARG A 373 -32.77 -3.53 7.81
C ARG A 373 -33.19 -2.42 8.79
N ARG A 374 -32.89 -2.58 10.07
CA ARG A 374 -33.24 -1.60 11.11
C ARG A 374 -32.55 -0.26 10.91
N MET A 375 -31.31 -0.26 10.42
CA MET A 375 -30.60 0.96 10.06
C MET A 375 -31.31 1.71 8.93
N VAL A 376 -31.68 1.02 7.84
CA VAL A 376 -32.44 1.64 6.74
C VAL A 376 -33.79 2.18 7.25
N GLU A 377 -34.54 1.40 8.03
CA GLU A 377 -35.84 1.79 8.60
C GLU A 377 -35.75 2.99 9.55
N THR A 378 -34.57 3.31 10.09
CA THR A 378 -34.39 4.44 11.02
C THR A 378 -33.65 5.63 10.41
N TYR A 379 -32.67 5.40 9.53
CA TYR A 379 -31.85 6.46 8.93
C TYR A 379 -32.55 7.13 7.74
N MET A 380 -33.27 6.38 6.90
CA MET A 380 -33.95 6.98 5.73
C MET A 380 -35.01 8.02 6.14
N PRO A 381 -35.88 7.76 7.14
CA PRO A 381 -36.82 8.79 7.61
C PRO A 381 -36.15 10.04 8.16
N GLU A 382 -34.96 9.93 8.76
CA GLU A 382 -34.20 11.08 9.25
C GLU A 382 -33.62 11.92 8.10
N VAL A 383 -33.17 11.29 7.01
CA VAL A 383 -32.74 12.00 5.80
C VAL A 383 -33.93 12.73 5.18
N GLU A 384 -35.07 12.06 5.04
CA GLU A 384 -36.30 12.71 4.55
C GLU A 384 -36.77 13.85 5.45
N ALA A 385 -36.67 13.70 6.77
CA ALA A 385 -36.99 14.76 7.72
C ALA A 385 -36.06 15.97 7.55
N ALA A 386 -34.75 15.74 7.38
CA ALA A 386 -33.81 16.82 7.09
C ALA A 386 -34.14 17.54 5.78
N LEU A 387 -34.53 16.81 4.72
CA LEU A 387 -34.98 17.43 3.47
C LEU A 387 -36.23 18.29 3.68
N ARG A 388 -37.24 17.79 4.41
CA ARG A 388 -38.46 18.54 4.74
C ARG A 388 -38.19 19.79 5.58
N ASP A 389 -37.21 19.70 6.48
CA ASP A 389 -36.82 20.81 7.37
C ASP A 389 -35.89 21.83 6.69
N GLY A 390 -35.65 21.70 5.38
CA GLY A 390 -34.97 22.69 4.56
C GLY A 390 -33.44 22.61 4.58
N TYR A 391 -32.85 21.49 4.99
CA TYR A 391 -31.42 21.26 4.80
C TYR A 391 -31.12 21.03 3.31
N ASP A 392 -30.10 21.70 2.77
CA ASP A 392 -29.66 21.54 1.36
C ASP A 392 -28.86 20.24 1.18
N VAL A 393 -29.53 19.10 1.36
CA VAL A 393 -28.98 17.76 1.12
C VAL A 393 -29.34 17.34 -0.31
N ARG A 394 -28.33 17.18 -1.16
CA ARG A 394 -28.54 16.92 -2.60
C ARG A 394 -28.34 15.47 -3.00
N GLY A 395 -27.91 14.62 -2.08
CA GLY A 395 -27.81 13.18 -2.33
C GLY A 395 -27.40 12.36 -1.13
N MET A 396 -27.60 11.05 -1.25
CA MET A 396 -27.26 10.02 -0.29
C MET A 396 -26.73 8.77 -1.01
N LEU A 397 -25.56 8.30 -0.58
CA LEU A 397 -24.88 7.15 -1.16
C LEU A 397 -24.64 6.10 -0.06
N TYR A 398 -25.19 4.91 -0.29
CA TYR A 398 -25.07 3.79 0.63
C TYR A 398 -23.67 3.18 0.60
N TRP A 399 -23.11 2.92 1.79
CA TRP A 399 -21.84 2.21 1.97
C TRP A 399 -22.08 0.79 2.50
N SER A 400 -21.68 -0.27 1.82
CA SER A 400 -21.08 -0.37 0.48
C SER A 400 -21.96 -1.26 -0.41
N LEU A 401 -21.87 -1.08 -1.73
CA LEU A 401 -22.55 -1.93 -2.71
C LEU A 401 -22.21 -3.40 -2.48
N THR A 402 -20.92 -3.72 -2.37
CA THR A 402 -20.40 -5.08 -2.15
C THR A 402 -19.65 -5.17 -0.83
N ASP A 403 -19.64 -6.38 -0.24
CA ASP A 403 -18.63 -6.81 0.73
C ASP A 403 -17.24 -6.53 0.15
N ASN A 404 -16.39 -5.86 0.92
CA ASN A 404 -15.06 -5.47 0.47
C ASN A 404 -14.02 -5.65 1.59
N PHE A 405 -12.78 -5.25 1.34
CA PHE A 405 -11.70 -5.27 2.32
C PHE A 405 -11.87 -4.09 3.29
N GLU A 406 -12.36 -4.35 4.50
CA GLU A 406 -12.64 -3.34 5.53
C GLU A 406 -11.38 -3.00 6.34
N TRP A 407 -10.36 -2.50 5.63
CA TRP A 407 -9.16 -1.90 6.21
C TRP A 407 -8.47 -2.80 7.26
N GLN A 408 -8.35 -2.37 8.51
CA GLN A 408 -7.71 -3.16 9.58
C GLN A 408 -8.48 -4.44 9.92
N GLU A 409 -9.79 -4.51 9.65
CA GLU A 409 -10.63 -5.69 9.90
C GLU A 409 -10.46 -6.77 8.83
N GLY A 410 -9.87 -6.44 7.69
CA GLY A 410 -9.82 -7.30 6.52
C GLY A 410 -11.23 -7.66 6.02
N PHE A 411 -11.51 -8.93 5.77
CA PHE A 411 -12.79 -9.43 5.27
C PHE A 411 -13.77 -9.88 6.38
N ASN A 412 -13.48 -9.53 7.63
CA ASN A 412 -14.30 -9.93 8.77
C ASN A 412 -15.63 -9.16 8.87
N MET A 413 -15.76 -8.03 8.18
CA MET A 413 -16.98 -7.20 8.17
C MET A 413 -17.78 -7.41 6.87
N LYS A 414 -19.10 -7.26 6.94
CA LYS A 414 -20.06 -7.58 5.86
C LYS A 414 -20.98 -6.40 5.53
N ALA A 415 -21.11 -6.10 4.24
CA ALA A 415 -21.83 -4.97 3.61
C ALA A 415 -23.04 -5.46 2.76
N CYS A 416 -23.59 -4.60 1.89
CA CYS A 416 -24.94 -4.77 1.29
C CYS A 416 -25.10 -6.04 0.46
N CYS A 417 -24.20 -6.31 -0.49
CA CYS A 417 -24.20 -7.53 -1.29
C CYS A 417 -23.09 -8.48 -0.82
N ARG A 418 -23.46 -9.73 -0.49
CA ARG A 418 -22.57 -10.73 0.09
C ARG A 418 -21.54 -11.25 -0.93
N LEU A 419 -20.26 -11.23 -0.54
CA LEU A 419 -19.17 -11.89 -1.26
C LEU A 419 -18.92 -13.29 -0.66
N SER A 420 -18.86 -14.31 -1.51
CA SER A 420 -18.47 -15.67 -1.11
C SER A 420 -16.95 -15.82 -1.27
N LEU A 421 -16.21 -15.72 -0.18
CA LEU A 421 -14.79 -16.08 -0.11
C LEU A 421 -14.64 -17.38 0.69
N ALA A 422 -13.94 -18.37 0.11
CA ALA A 422 -13.61 -19.61 0.79
C ALA A 422 -12.42 -19.38 1.75
N SER A 423 -12.67 -18.96 2.99
CA SER A 423 -11.71 -19.10 4.09
C SER A 423 -12.35 -18.87 5.46
N ASP A 424 -12.00 -19.76 6.39
CA ASP A 424 -12.55 -19.88 7.74
C ASP A 424 -12.32 -18.65 8.64
N ALA A 425 -13.36 -18.30 9.39
CA ALA A 425 -13.36 -17.20 10.35
C ALA A 425 -12.87 -17.65 11.74
N HIS A 426 -11.98 -16.87 12.35
CA HIS A 426 -11.71 -16.92 13.78
C HIS A 426 -12.34 -15.69 14.47
N PRO A 427 -13.09 -15.86 15.58
CA PRO A 427 -13.63 -14.75 16.35
C PRO A 427 -12.54 -14.18 17.26
N GLY A 428 -11.95 -13.05 16.87
CA GLY A 428 -11.04 -12.27 17.71
C GLY A 428 -11.75 -11.02 18.24
N VAL A 429 -11.92 -10.95 19.56
CA VAL A 429 -12.42 -9.76 20.28
C VAL A 429 -11.38 -8.64 20.20
N MET A 430 -11.76 -7.47 19.68
CA MET A 430 -10.90 -6.31 19.48
C MET A 430 -10.53 -5.58 20.81
N PRO A 431 -9.23 -5.33 21.08
CA PRO A 431 -8.77 -4.45 22.15
C PRO A 431 -8.54 -3.02 21.63
N PHE A 432 -9.57 -2.40 21.03
CA PHE A 432 -9.44 -1.12 20.31
C PHE A 432 -9.14 0.09 21.21
N LEU A 433 -9.51 0.04 22.50
CA LEU A 433 -9.55 1.23 23.34
C LEU A 433 -8.59 1.21 24.54
N ARG A 434 -8.10 0.05 24.98
CA ARG A 434 -7.22 -0.04 26.17
C ARG A 434 -5.92 0.76 26.07
N PRO A 435 -5.17 0.76 24.95
CA PRO A 435 -3.91 1.50 24.86
C PRO A 435 -4.11 3.03 24.79
N VAL A 436 -5.16 3.46 24.07
CA VAL A 436 -5.50 4.88 23.91
C VAL A 436 -6.09 5.45 25.19
N LEU A 437 -6.97 4.71 25.87
CA LEU A 437 -7.55 5.09 27.15
C LEU A 437 -6.52 5.24 28.26
N GLY A 438 -5.52 4.34 28.30
CA GLY A 438 -4.40 4.44 29.25
C GLY A 438 -3.62 5.74 29.09
N CYS A 439 -3.40 6.18 27.85
CA CYS A 439 -2.68 7.43 27.56
C CYS A 439 -3.53 8.68 27.79
N VAL A 440 -4.83 8.65 27.50
CA VAL A 440 -5.71 9.81 27.75
C VAL A 440 -6.03 9.99 29.24
N LEU A 441 -6.08 8.90 30.02
CA LEU A 441 -6.09 8.95 31.49
C LEU A 441 -4.78 9.53 32.06
N ALA A 442 -3.62 9.25 31.46
CA ALA A 442 -2.35 9.87 31.83
C ALA A 442 -2.24 11.35 31.43
N LEU A 443 -3.01 11.79 30.42
CA LEU A 443 -3.12 13.20 30.01
C LEU A 443 -4.10 13.99 30.89
N SER A 444 -5.13 13.34 31.46
CA SER A 444 -6.08 13.98 32.39
C SER A 444 -5.59 14.00 33.84
N LEU A 445 -4.72 13.06 34.22
CA LEU A 445 -3.96 13.06 35.47
C LEU A 445 -2.52 13.48 35.17
N GLY A 446 -2.25 14.80 35.16
CA GLY A 446 -1.01 15.45 34.71
C GLY A 446 0.34 14.83 35.11
N THR A 447 0.65 13.65 34.56
CA THR A 447 1.85 12.88 34.76
C THR A 447 2.04 12.01 33.53
N LEU A 448 2.80 12.53 32.57
CA LEU A 448 3.95 11.87 31.95
C LEU A 448 4.51 12.80 30.88
N ALA A 449 5.50 13.60 31.28
CA ALA A 449 6.53 13.98 30.35
C ALA A 449 7.23 12.69 29.91
N LEU A 450 7.03 12.25 28.66
CA LEU A 450 8.00 11.36 28.02
C LEU A 450 9.24 12.21 27.72
N GLY A 451 10.04 12.44 28.76
CA GLY A 451 11.30 13.15 28.66
C GLY A 451 12.38 12.23 28.11
N SER A 452 13.22 12.76 27.21
CA SER A 452 14.41 12.05 26.74
C SER A 452 15.35 11.73 27.90
N TRP A 453 15.97 10.55 27.88
CA TRP A 453 16.89 10.14 28.94
C TRP A 453 18.16 10.99 28.92
N THR A 454 18.62 11.41 30.10
CA THR A 454 19.96 11.98 30.28
C THR A 454 20.85 10.91 30.92
N PRO A 455 22.18 10.99 30.76
CA PRO A 455 23.08 10.05 31.44
C PRO A 455 22.88 9.97 32.95
N ALA A 456 22.52 11.10 33.59
CA ALA A 456 22.31 11.17 35.04
C ALA A 456 20.97 10.57 35.48
N SER A 457 19.97 10.53 34.59
CA SER A 457 18.64 9.98 34.89
C SER A 457 18.47 8.54 34.40
N PHE A 458 19.42 7.99 33.66
CA PHE A 458 19.34 6.63 33.11
C PHE A 458 19.64 5.58 34.20
N PRO A 459 18.75 4.61 34.44
CA PRO A 459 18.87 3.71 35.59
C PRO A 459 20.05 2.74 35.46
N ASN A 460 20.56 2.25 36.60
CA ASN A 460 21.64 1.27 36.63
C ASN A 460 21.09 -0.15 36.78
N PRO A 461 21.41 -1.11 35.89
CA PRO A 461 20.76 -2.43 35.88
C PRO A 461 21.16 -3.35 37.05
N LYS A 462 22.15 -2.96 37.85
CA LYS A 462 22.54 -3.66 39.09
C LYS A 462 21.96 -3.02 40.35
N LYS A 463 21.68 -1.71 40.34
CA LYS A 463 21.16 -0.97 41.50
C LYS A 463 19.65 -0.74 41.40
N ASP A 464 19.18 -0.40 40.21
CA ASP A 464 17.81 0.03 39.89
C ASP A 464 17.10 -1.02 39.01
N VAL A 465 17.12 -2.27 39.47
CA VAL A 465 16.69 -3.46 38.71
C VAL A 465 15.29 -3.31 38.10
N ALA A 466 14.33 -2.85 38.89
CA ALA A 466 12.94 -2.66 38.46
C ALA A 466 12.81 -1.51 37.44
N ALA A 467 13.59 -0.43 37.60
CA ALA A 467 13.57 0.72 36.70
C ALA A 467 14.15 0.37 35.32
N CYS A 468 15.05 -0.61 35.25
CA CYS A 468 15.60 -1.15 34.00
C CYS A 468 14.71 -2.20 33.31
N GLY A 469 13.48 -2.42 33.78
CA GLY A 469 12.55 -3.39 33.20
C GLY A 469 12.88 -4.86 33.54
N ARG A 470 13.70 -5.11 34.57
CA ARG A 470 14.14 -6.45 34.98
C ARG A 470 13.65 -6.82 36.38
N GLY A 471 13.56 -8.13 36.65
CA GLY A 471 13.18 -8.67 37.97
C GLY A 471 14.37 -9.10 38.83
N VAL A 472 15.57 -9.13 38.25
CA VAL A 472 16.83 -9.52 38.90
C VAL A 472 17.99 -8.66 38.37
N PRO A 473 19.06 -8.44 39.15
CA PRO A 473 20.26 -7.75 38.67
C PRO A 473 20.75 -8.33 37.35
N SER A 474 21.02 -7.46 36.38
CA SER A 474 21.30 -7.80 34.99
C SER A 474 22.40 -6.88 34.43
N ASN A 475 22.96 -7.24 33.28
CA ASN A 475 23.86 -6.33 32.54
C ASN A 475 23.12 -5.57 31.43
N ILE A 476 21.79 -5.69 31.37
CA ILE A 476 20.93 -5.04 30.40
C ILE A 476 20.01 -4.07 31.13
N CYS A 477 19.97 -2.82 30.68
CA CYS A 477 18.97 -1.85 31.10
C CYS A 477 18.13 -1.40 29.92
N ASP A 478 16.82 -1.61 30.03
CA ASP A 478 15.82 -1.26 29.03
C ASP A 478 14.58 -0.66 29.73
N PRO A 479 14.69 0.58 30.24
CA PRO A 479 13.61 1.22 30.99
C PRO A 479 12.36 1.49 30.14
N ASP A 480 12.51 1.54 28.80
CA ASP A 480 11.43 1.82 27.86
C ASP A 480 10.78 0.55 27.28
N GLY A 481 11.29 -0.64 27.60
CA GLY A 481 10.72 -1.93 27.20
C GLY A 481 10.85 -2.23 25.70
N LEU A 482 11.99 -1.90 25.09
CA LEU A 482 12.31 -2.17 23.69
C LEU A 482 12.54 -3.66 23.37
N LEU A 483 12.86 -4.47 24.37
CA LEU A 483 13.00 -5.92 24.28
C LEU A 483 11.84 -6.62 24.96
N THR A 484 11.36 -7.70 24.33
CA THR A 484 10.52 -8.66 25.07
C THR A 484 11.36 -9.36 26.15
N LYS A 485 10.70 -9.86 27.20
CA LYS A 485 11.37 -10.61 28.27
C LYS A 485 12.23 -11.77 27.73
N ALA A 486 11.72 -12.50 26.73
CA ALA A 486 12.43 -13.61 26.10
C ALA A 486 13.67 -13.16 25.32
N GLU A 487 13.61 -12.01 24.64
CA GLU A 487 14.78 -11.45 23.95
C GLU A 487 15.82 -10.93 24.93
N ALA A 488 15.40 -10.24 25.99
CA ALA A 488 16.29 -9.78 27.05
C ALA A 488 17.00 -10.96 27.74
N ASP A 489 16.28 -12.04 28.05
CA ASP A 489 16.86 -13.25 28.65
C ASP A 489 17.85 -13.93 27.69
N ARG A 490 17.55 -13.94 26.38
CA ARG A 490 18.46 -14.48 25.34
C ARG A 490 19.74 -13.66 25.20
N VAL A 491 19.65 -12.32 25.26
CA VAL A 491 20.81 -11.43 25.22
C VAL A 491 21.64 -11.59 26.50
N GLU A 492 20.99 -11.69 27.67
CA GLU A 492 21.69 -11.90 28.95
C GLU A 492 22.47 -13.21 28.97
N GLY A 493 21.92 -14.28 28.37
CA GLY A 493 22.63 -15.55 28.21
C GLY A 493 23.96 -15.39 27.48
N VAL A 494 23.97 -14.67 26.35
CA VAL A 494 25.20 -14.40 25.59
C VAL A 494 26.19 -13.53 26.37
N VAL A 495 25.70 -12.49 27.04
CA VAL A 495 26.53 -11.63 27.89
C VAL A 495 27.21 -12.44 29.01
N LYS A 496 26.49 -13.40 29.58
CA LYS A 496 27.01 -14.33 30.59
C LYS A 496 28.08 -15.25 30.00
N ASP A 497 27.84 -15.84 28.83
CA ASP A 497 28.79 -16.73 28.15
C ASP A 497 30.12 -16.03 27.83
N ILE A 498 30.07 -14.75 27.41
CA ILE A 498 31.25 -13.92 27.15
C ILE A 498 32.06 -13.68 28.42
N ARG A 499 31.38 -13.41 29.53
CA ARG A 499 32.03 -13.19 30.83
C ARG A 499 32.65 -14.47 31.37
N GLU A 500 31.96 -15.60 31.19
CA GLU A 500 32.38 -16.90 31.66
C GLU A 500 33.41 -17.55 30.72
N GLY A 501 33.66 -17.00 29.54
CA GLY A 501 34.62 -17.54 28.58
C GLY A 501 34.22 -18.93 28.10
N VAL A 502 32.94 -19.10 27.79
CA VAL A 502 32.40 -20.29 27.12
C VAL A 502 32.81 -20.22 25.65
N ASP A 503 33.33 -21.31 25.10
CA ASP A 503 33.79 -21.39 23.71
C ASP A 503 32.72 -20.83 22.74
N PRO A 504 33.06 -19.89 21.84
CA PRO A 504 34.40 -19.46 21.40
C PRO A 504 35.07 -18.36 22.23
N PHE A 505 34.42 -17.84 23.28
CA PHE A 505 34.95 -16.73 24.07
C PHE A 505 36.05 -17.21 25.03
N LYS A 506 37.22 -16.55 25.03
CA LYS A 506 38.34 -16.93 25.90
C LYS A 506 38.57 -15.90 26.99
N ARG A 507 38.73 -16.37 28.24
CA ARG A 507 39.22 -15.54 29.35
C ARG A 507 40.70 -15.21 29.13
N ARG A 508 41.12 -14.02 29.54
CA ARG A 508 42.51 -13.56 29.42
C ARG A 508 43.12 -13.32 30.79
N LYS A 509 44.45 -13.44 30.85
CA LYS A 509 45.20 -13.20 32.09
C LYS A 509 45.05 -11.75 32.51
N CYS A 510 44.60 -11.56 33.74
CA CYS A 510 44.24 -10.29 34.33
C CYS A 510 44.68 -10.30 35.80
N GLY A 511 45.77 -9.61 36.13
CA GLY A 511 46.43 -9.77 37.43
C GLY A 511 46.82 -11.23 37.69
N ASP A 512 46.38 -11.77 38.83
CA ASP A 512 46.66 -13.16 39.25
C ASP A 512 45.65 -14.20 38.73
N GLY A 513 44.61 -13.76 37.97
CA GLY A 513 43.52 -14.62 37.51
C GLY A 513 43.25 -14.56 36.00
N LEU A 514 42.25 -15.32 35.53
CA LEU A 514 41.71 -15.27 34.18
C LEU A 514 40.32 -14.62 34.18
N GLU A 515 40.15 -13.50 33.48
CA GLU A 515 38.86 -12.78 33.37
C GLU A 515 38.36 -12.75 31.92
N GLY A 516 37.04 -12.90 31.73
CA GLY A 516 36.35 -12.67 30.45
C GLY A 516 36.02 -11.18 30.23
N TYR A 517 35.44 -10.84 29.08
CA TYR A 517 34.97 -9.47 28.84
C TYR A 517 33.67 -9.20 29.58
N MET A 518 33.47 -7.97 30.05
CA MET A 518 32.23 -7.55 30.71
C MET A 518 31.42 -6.69 29.74
N VAL A 519 30.33 -7.24 29.22
CA VAL A 519 29.44 -6.53 28.29
C VAL A 519 28.22 -6.01 29.06
N ALA A 520 27.84 -4.76 28.82
CA ALA A 520 26.58 -4.20 29.27
C ALA A 520 25.80 -3.57 28.11
N VAL A 521 24.48 -3.57 28.20
CA VAL A 521 23.58 -3.10 27.14
C VAL A 521 22.65 -2.02 27.70
N ALA A 522 22.68 -0.84 27.09
CA ALA A 522 21.82 0.29 27.42
C ALA A 522 20.88 0.58 26.24
N LEU A 523 19.59 0.38 26.45
CA LEU A 523 18.56 0.56 25.43
C LEU A 523 17.63 1.69 25.85
N MET A 524 17.29 2.58 24.93
CA MET A 524 16.37 3.68 25.20
C MET A 524 15.62 4.11 23.95
N GLN A 525 14.39 4.56 24.15
CA GLN A 525 13.53 5.08 23.11
C GLN A 525 14.07 6.42 22.60
N SER A 526 14.35 7.39 23.49
CA SER A 526 14.95 8.68 23.15
C SER A 526 16.02 9.11 24.15
N MET A 527 17.10 9.67 23.61
CA MET A 527 18.22 10.22 24.35
C MET A 527 18.26 11.75 24.23
N SER A 528 18.57 12.44 25.33
CA SER A 528 18.76 13.90 25.32
C SER A 528 19.97 14.30 24.48
N VAL A 529 19.76 15.19 23.51
CA VAL A 529 20.81 15.76 22.66
C VAL A 529 20.96 17.25 23.01
N PRO A 530 22.05 17.65 23.70
CA PRO A 530 22.30 19.05 24.04
C PRO A 530 22.34 19.95 22.80
N ALA A 531 21.78 21.16 22.92
CA ALA A 531 21.77 22.14 21.84
C ALA A 531 23.21 22.42 21.34
N GLY A 532 23.41 22.34 20.02
CA GLY A 532 24.72 22.53 19.38
C GLY A 532 25.58 21.26 19.26
N THR A 533 25.09 20.09 19.67
CA THR A 533 25.78 18.80 19.49
C THR A 533 25.09 17.90 18.47
N THR A 534 25.86 17.06 17.76
CA THR A 534 25.26 16.06 16.86
C THR A 534 24.78 14.84 17.66
N PRO A 535 23.73 14.13 17.20
CA PRO A 535 23.24 12.93 17.87
C PRO A 535 24.33 11.88 18.12
N GLY A 536 25.23 11.66 17.15
CA GLY A 536 26.35 10.73 17.31
C GLY A 536 27.37 11.17 18.38
N ALA A 537 27.65 12.47 18.49
CA ALA A 537 28.51 13.01 19.55
C ALA A 537 27.86 12.88 20.94
N ALA A 538 26.55 13.13 21.02
CA ALA A 538 25.77 12.93 22.24
C ALA A 538 25.73 11.45 22.65
N ALA A 539 25.52 10.53 21.70
CA ALA A 539 25.49 9.09 21.96
C ALA A 539 26.83 8.55 22.45
N ARG A 540 27.93 9.06 21.88
CA ARG A 540 29.29 8.79 22.36
C ARG A 540 29.50 9.24 23.80
N ALA A 541 29.12 10.47 24.11
CA ALA A 541 29.26 11.02 25.47
C ALA A 541 28.41 10.25 26.48
N PHE A 542 27.17 9.90 26.09
CA PHE A 542 26.25 9.11 26.89
C PHE A 542 26.81 7.72 27.17
N ALA A 543 27.22 7.00 26.13
CA ALA A 543 27.75 5.64 26.27
C ALA A 543 29.02 5.60 27.13
N LYS A 544 29.88 6.62 27.05
CA LYS A 544 31.06 6.74 27.92
C LYS A 544 30.66 6.95 29.37
N ARG A 545 29.72 7.87 29.64
CA ARG A 545 29.25 8.14 31.00
C ARG A 545 28.55 6.92 31.61
N VAL A 546 27.72 6.21 30.85
CA VAL A 546 27.12 4.94 31.28
C VAL A 546 28.20 3.88 31.59
N HIS A 547 29.23 3.77 30.75
CA HIS A 547 30.35 2.86 30.97
C HIS A 547 31.03 3.11 32.33
N ASP A 548 31.28 4.38 32.65
CA ASP A 548 31.90 4.80 33.90
C ASP A 548 30.93 4.63 35.10
N ASP A 549 29.69 5.14 34.99
CA ASP A 549 28.69 5.15 36.06
C ASP A 549 28.22 3.72 36.45
N TRP A 550 28.22 2.80 35.48
CA TRP A 550 27.90 1.38 35.73
C TRP A 550 29.12 0.55 36.13
N ALA A 551 30.32 1.14 36.13
CA ALA A 551 31.58 0.48 36.41
C ALA A 551 31.73 -0.84 35.62
N VAL A 552 31.55 -0.76 34.30
CA VAL A 552 31.59 -1.94 33.41
C VAL A 552 33.05 -2.30 33.12
N GLY A 553 33.48 -3.48 33.56
CA GLY A 553 34.86 -3.97 33.44
C GLY A 553 35.64 -3.89 34.74
N SER A 554 36.76 -4.61 34.83
CA SER A 554 37.65 -4.58 35.99
C SER A 554 38.65 -3.44 35.91
N ALA A 555 38.93 -2.80 37.05
CA ALA A 555 39.91 -1.71 37.14
C ALA A 555 41.33 -2.16 36.74
N ALA A 556 41.66 -3.44 36.99
CA ALA A 556 42.95 -4.02 36.63
C ALA A 556 43.12 -4.21 35.11
N CYS A 557 42.04 -4.56 34.38
CA CYS A 557 42.17 -5.03 32.99
C CYS A 557 41.38 -4.24 31.97
N ASN A 558 40.53 -3.29 32.38
CA ASN A 558 39.80 -2.41 31.48
C ASN A 558 39.10 -3.18 30.33
N ASN A 559 38.49 -4.32 30.67
CA ASN A 559 37.85 -5.30 29.78
C ASN A 559 36.34 -5.05 29.57
N GLY A 560 35.86 -3.85 29.90
CA GLY A 560 34.46 -3.45 29.76
C GLY A 560 34.06 -3.08 28.33
N VAL A 561 32.82 -3.41 27.98
CA VAL A 561 32.18 -3.04 26.72
C VAL A 561 30.75 -2.61 27.01
N VAL A 562 30.33 -1.43 26.53
CA VAL A 562 28.94 -0.95 26.63
C VAL A 562 28.37 -0.76 25.24
N LEU A 563 27.28 -1.45 24.95
CA LEU A 563 26.45 -1.24 23.76
C LEU A 563 25.32 -0.28 24.12
N LEU A 564 25.28 0.88 23.47
CA LEU A 564 24.20 1.86 23.59
C LEU A 564 23.37 1.90 22.31
N LEU A 565 22.05 1.86 22.47
CA LEU A 565 21.08 1.98 21.37
C LEU A 565 20.01 3.02 21.74
N ALA A 566 19.93 4.10 20.96
CA ALA A 566 18.90 5.13 21.07
C ALA A 566 18.04 5.15 19.79
N MET A 567 16.75 4.81 19.93
CA MET A 567 15.89 4.49 18.78
C MET A 567 15.44 5.72 17.99
N GLU A 568 15.04 6.79 18.66
CA GLU A 568 14.53 8.00 18.00
C GLU A 568 15.63 8.79 17.29
N GLU A 569 16.80 8.89 17.92
CA GLU A 569 17.97 9.54 17.32
C GLU A 569 18.70 8.63 16.32
N ARG A 570 18.28 7.36 16.19
CA ARG A 570 18.86 6.31 15.33
C ARG A 570 20.37 6.12 15.56
N GLN A 571 20.79 6.18 16.83
CA GLN A 571 22.21 6.12 17.20
C GLN A 571 22.58 4.81 17.88
N VAL A 572 23.61 4.14 17.36
CA VAL A 572 24.24 2.99 17.99
C VAL A 572 25.69 3.35 18.27
N TYR A 573 26.12 3.06 19.49
CA TYR A 573 27.48 3.33 19.91
C TYR A 573 27.99 2.19 20.77
N ILE A 574 29.22 1.73 20.50
CA ILE A 574 29.89 0.72 21.33
C ILE A 574 31.10 1.37 22.00
N SER A 575 31.03 1.50 23.32
CA SER A 575 32.10 2.02 24.17
C SER A 575 32.98 0.86 24.65
N THR A 576 34.30 0.93 24.41
CA THR A 576 35.24 -0.14 24.76
C THR A 576 36.34 0.35 25.70
N GLY A 577 36.61 -0.45 26.75
CA GLY A 577 37.72 -0.24 27.66
C GLY A 577 39.07 -0.53 26.99
N LYS A 578 40.16 0.02 27.54
CA LYS A 578 41.51 -0.11 26.95
C LYS A 578 41.95 -1.56 26.74
N GLY A 579 41.62 -2.47 27.65
CA GLY A 579 41.94 -3.89 27.52
C GLY A 579 41.05 -4.63 26.52
N ALA A 580 39.79 -4.20 26.37
CA ALA A 580 38.86 -4.74 25.39
C ALA A 580 39.27 -4.42 23.94
N LYS A 581 39.92 -3.28 23.69
CA LYS A 581 40.35 -2.85 22.34
C LYS A 581 41.22 -3.84 21.57
N SER A 582 41.98 -4.68 22.28
CA SER A 582 42.83 -5.69 21.64
C SER A 582 42.04 -6.82 20.99
N ALA A 583 40.83 -7.12 21.47
CA ALA A 583 39.88 -7.99 20.78
C ALA A 583 38.88 -7.21 19.93
N LEU A 584 38.68 -5.94 20.28
CA LEU A 584 37.63 -5.09 19.79
C LEU A 584 38.12 -3.74 19.25
N PRO A 585 38.95 -3.74 18.18
CA PRO A 585 39.40 -2.51 17.56
C PRO A 585 38.24 -1.78 16.85
N ASN A 586 38.41 -0.49 16.59
CA ASN A 586 37.32 0.40 16.14
C ASN A 586 36.70 -0.01 14.78
N ASP A 587 37.51 -0.60 13.90
CA ASP A 587 37.11 -1.18 12.62
C ASP A 587 36.19 -2.40 12.80
N HIS A 588 36.48 -3.27 13.76
CA HIS A 588 35.59 -4.37 14.13
C HIS A 588 34.27 -3.87 14.73
N VAL A 589 34.33 -2.86 15.61
CA VAL A 589 33.13 -2.19 16.14
C VAL A 589 32.27 -1.65 15.01
N GLN A 590 32.88 -0.98 14.02
CA GLN A 590 32.16 -0.44 12.88
C GLN A 590 31.54 -1.55 12.03
N ALA A 591 32.26 -2.64 11.77
CA ALA A 591 31.75 -3.77 11.00
C ALA A 591 30.51 -4.42 11.68
N ILE A 592 30.52 -4.51 13.01
CA ILE A 592 29.39 -5.04 13.78
C ILE A 592 28.18 -4.12 13.70
N ILE A 593 28.39 -2.81 13.82
CA ILE A 593 27.35 -1.81 13.64
C ILE A 593 26.75 -1.89 12.23
N GLU A 594 27.59 -1.91 11.17
CA GLU A 594 27.12 -2.03 9.78
C GLU A 594 26.32 -3.32 9.54
N ALA A 595 26.75 -4.45 10.12
CA ALA A 595 26.05 -5.71 10.02
C ALA A 595 24.68 -5.71 10.73
N ALA A 596 24.52 -4.88 11.77
CA ALA A 596 23.29 -4.74 12.53
C ALA A 596 22.27 -3.79 11.86
N LYS A 597 22.71 -2.81 11.06
CA LYS A 597 21.83 -1.81 10.42
C LYS A 597 20.66 -2.41 9.65
N PRO A 598 20.80 -3.47 8.81
CA PRO A 598 19.68 -4.04 8.09
C PRO A 598 18.60 -4.64 9.01
N THR A 599 18.99 -5.13 10.18
CA THR A 599 18.09 -5.70 11.19
C THR A 599 17.41 -4.59 12.00
N LEU A 600 18.15 -3.55 12.37
CA LEU A 600 17.61 -2.35 13.02
C LEU A 600 16.62 -1.60 12.11
N ARG A 601 16.90 -1.49 10.80
CA ARG A 601 15.98 -0.91 9.80
C ARG A 601 14.67 -1.69 9.63
N LYS A 602 14.67 -2.97 10.00
CA LYS A 602 13.47 -3.84 9.98
C LYS A 602 12.70 -3.82 11.31
N GLY A 603 13.13 -3.01 12.29
CA GLY A 603 12.50 -2.95 13.62
C GLY A 603 12.75 -4.18 14.49
N LEU A 604 13.70 -5.04 14.13
CA LEU A 604 14.02 -6.27 14.88
C LEU A 604 15.08 -5.98 15.96
N THR A 605 14.74 -5.15 16.93
CA THR A 605 15.68 -4.64 17.96
C THR A 605 16.34 -5.77 18.75
N GLY A 606 15.58 -6.76 19.22
CA GLY A 606 16.13 -7.89 19.99
C GLY A 606 17.12 -8.74 19.20
N GLU A 607 16.83 -9.02 17.93
CA GLU A 607 17.75 -9.77 17.06
C GLU A 607 18.99 -8.95 16.70
N ALA A 608 18.87 -7.63 16.54
CA ALA A 608 20.01 -6.76 16.31
C ALA A 608 20.93 -6.70 17.54
N VAL A 609 20.37 -6.49 18.73
CA VAL A 609 21.11 -6.47 20.00
C VAL A 609 21.77 -7.82 20.27
N TYR A 610 21.04 -8.93 20.07
CA TYR A 610 21.57 -10.29 20.20
C TYR A 610 22.78 -10.53 19.28
N ARG A 611 22.67 -10.14 18.01
CA ARG A 611 23.79 -10.26 17.06
C ARG A 611 24.96 -9.38 17.45
N MET A 612 24.73 -8.14 17.84
CA MET A 612 25.80 -7.23 18.24
C MET A 612 26.50 -7.69 19.53
N ALA A 613 25.77 -8.28 20.46
CA ALA A 613 26.34 -8.84 21.68
C ALA A 613 27.10 -10.16 21.42
N GLY A 614 26.66 -10.98 20.47
CA GLY A 614 27.16 -12.35 20.25
C GLY A 614 28.16 -12.56 19.11
N VAL A 615 28.70 -11.51 18.46
CA VAL A 615 29.71 -11.70 17.40
C VAL A 615 31.00 -12.25 17.99
N ASP A 616 31.55 -13.31 17.39
CA ASP A 616 32.78 -13.96 17.84
C ASP A 616 34.00 -13.00 17.72
N TRP A 617 34.57 -12.59 18.87
CA TRP A 617 35.45 -11.42 18.99
C TRP A 617 36.96 -11.71 18.82
N LEU A 618 37.37 -12.92 18.42
CA LEU A 618 38.79 -13.34 18.48
C LEU A 618 39.44 -13.81 17.16
N GLY A 619 38.89 -13.43 16.01
CA GLY A 619 39.58 -13.53 14.73
C GLY A 619 39.04 -14.65 13.85
N VAL A 620 38.51 -14.23 12.69
CA VAL A 620 38.23 -15.00 11.47
C VAL A 620 38.29 -16.52 11.61
N GLY A 621 37.18 -17.08 12.10
CA GLY A 621 36.81 -18.50 11.98
C GLY A 621 35.47 -18.63 11.27
N ILE A 622 35.41 -18.21 10.00
CA ILE A 622 34.22 -18.32 9.14
C ILE A 622 34.00 -19.79 8.75
N PHE A 623 33.65 -20.68 9.68
CA PHE A 623 33.28 -22.07 9.37
C PHE A 623 32.44 -22.68 10.51
N GLY A 624 31.18 -22.24 10.62
CA GLY A 624 30.18 -22.89 11.48
C GLY A 624 28.77 -22.51 11.05
N ALA A 625 28.52 -21.22 10.83
CA ALA A 625 27.29 -20.72 10.22
C ALA A 625 27.30 -20.75 8.67
N PHE A 626 28.45 -21.08 8.06
CA PHE A 626 28.64 -21.09 6.60
C PHE A 626 28.16 -22.39 5.93
N ALA A 627 28.02 -23.51 6.63
CA ALA A 627 27.56 -24.77 6.03
C ALA A 627 26.05 -24.78 5.72
N ALA A 628 25.23 -24.22 6.62
CA ALA A 628 23.80 -24.00 6.36
C ALA A 628 23.57 -22.91 5.29
N PHE A 629 24.46 -21.91 5.25
CA PHE A 629 24.39 -20.81 4.28
C PHE A 629 24.99 -21.16 2.90
N LEU A 630 25.95 -22.09 2.80
CA LEU A 630 26.46 -22.60 1.52
C LEU A 630 25.51 -23.62 0.90
N GLY A 631 24.78 -24.43 1.67
CA GLY A 631 23.70 -25.26 1.11
C GLY A 631 22.64 -24.38 0.43
N HIS A 632 22.20 -23.32 1.13
CA HIS A 632 21.20 -22.39 0.62
C HIS A 632 21.77 -21.39 -0.41
N GLY A 633 23.05 -21.02 -0.27
CA GLY A 633 23.76 -20.07 -1.11
C GLY A 633 24.29 -20.69 -2.41
N MET A 634 24.79 -21.93 -2.39
CA MET A 634 25.06 -22.72 -3.60
C MET A 634 23.76 -23.10 -4.28
N TRP A 635 22.70 -23.44 -3.55
CA TRP A 635 21.38 -23.67 -4.14
C TRP A 635 20.84 -22.39 -4.79
N ARG A 636 20.90 -21.23 -4.12
CA ARG A 636 20.51 -19.93 -4.70
C ARG A 636 21.43 -19.49 -5.85
N ARG A 637 22.75 -19.70 -5.78
CA ARG A 637 23.68 -19.42 -6.89
C ARG A 637 23.45 -20.35 -8.07
N ARG A 638 23.18 -21.64 -7.82
CA ARG A 638 22.83 -22.63 -8.85
C ARG A 638 21.47 -22.34 -9.46
N GLN A 639 20.48 -21.93 -8.67
CA GLN A 639 19.18 -21.48 -9.15
C GLN A 639 19.26 -20.15 -9.89
N ARG A 640 20.10 -19.20 -9.47
CA ARG A 640 20.31 -17.94 -10.20
C ARG A 640 21.04 -18.17 -11.53
N ARG A 641 22.09 -19.01 -11.55
CA ARG A 641 22.75 -19.44 -12.79
C ARG A 641 21.84 -20.27 -13.69
N ARG A 642 20.91 -21.04 -13.12
CA ARG A 642 19.88 -21.77 -13.89
C ARG A 642 18.87 -20.79 -14.46
N GLY A 643 18.30 -19.90 -13.63
CA GLY A 643 17.34 -18.88 -14.03
C GLY A 643 17.87 -17.92 -15.10
N TYR A 644 19.12 -17.44 -14.97
CA TYR A 644 19.75 -16.61 -16.00
C TYR A 644 19.94 -17.38 -17.32
N ARG A 645 20.41 -18.64 -17.25
CA ARG A 645 20.53 -19.51 -18.45
C ARG A 645 19.18 -19.83 -19.07
N ASP A 646 18.13 -20.02 -18.27
CA ASP A 646 16.78 -20.33 -18.74
C ASP A 646 16.15 -19.10 -19.39
N CYS A 647 16.29 -17.93 -18.77
CA CYS A 647 15.90 -16.63 -19.33
C CYS A 647 16.63 -16.36 -20.66
N LYS A 648 17.95 -16.58 -20.72
CA LYS A 648 18.75 -16.49 -21.95
C LYS A 648 18.21 -17.39 -23.05
N ARG A 649 17.96 -18.68 -22.75
CA ARG A 649 17.40 -19.65 -23.72
C ARG A 649 16.01 -19.24 -24.23
N MET A 650 15.19 -18.59 -23.39
CA MET A 650 13.88 -18.10 -23.79
C MET A 650 13.97 -16.82 -24.64
N LEU A 651 14.86 -15.88 -24.31
CA LEU A 651 15.15 -14.72 -25.17
C LEU A 651 15.66 -15.15 -26.55
N ASP A 652 16.58 -16.11 -26.58
CA ASP A 652 17.06 -16.78 -27.79
C ASP A 652 15.93 -17.39 -28.62
N LYS A 653 14.97 -18.05 -27.95
CA LYS A 653 13.79 -18.63 -28.60
C LYS A 653 12.86 -17.56 -29.15
N ILE A 654 12.55 -16.53 -28.38
CA ILE A 654 11.71 -15.40 -28.80
C ILE A 654 12.33 -14.71 -30.01
N LYS A 655 13.64 -14.44 -29.99
CA LYS A 655 14.35 -13.84 -31.12
C LYS A 655 14.24 -14.70 -32.40
N ARG A 656 14.53 -16.00 -32.31
CA ARG A 656 14.39 -16.91 -33.46
C ARG A 656 12.95 -17.00 -33.98
N GLU A 657 11.96 -17.01 -33.10
CA GLU A 657 10.55 -17.05 -33.50
C GLU A 657 10.11 -15.75 -34.16
N GLN A 658 10.61 -14.60 -33.70
CA GLN A 658 10.36 -13.29 -34.30
C GLN A 658 11.01 -13.14 -35.67
N ASP A 659 12.27 -13.57 -35.81
CA ASP A 659 12.96 -13.62 -37.11
C ASP A 659 12.22 -14.57 -38.09
N ARG A 660 11.65 -15.65 -37.58
CA ARG A 660 10.81 -16.59 -38.36
C ARG A 660 9.47 -15.98 -38.77
N LEU A 661 8.80 -15.25 -37.89
CA LEU A 661 7.51 -14.59 -38.18
C LEU A 661 7.64 -13.52 -39.28
N ARG A 662 8.81 -12.86 -39.35
CA ARG A 662 9.14 -11.89 -40.40
C ARG A 662 9.44 -12.55 -41.76
N THR A 663 9.99 -13.77 -41.76
CA THR A 663 10.37 -14.50 -42.98
C THR A 663 9.32 -15.47 -43.51
N GLN A 664 8.31 -15.86 -42.73
CA GLN A 664 7.23 -16.77 -43.16
C GLN A 664 6.10 -16.05 -43.91
N GLU A 665 5.66 -16.63 -45.04
CA GLU A 665 4.40 -16.25 -45.70
C GLU A 665 3.21 -16.57 -44.79
N TRP A 666 2.31 -15.60 -44.59
CA TRP A 666 1.05 -15.80 -43.88
C TRP A 666 0.11 -16.63 -44.77
N SER A 667 -0.05 -17.92 -44.48
CA SER A 667 -0.89 -18.82 -45.26
C SER A 667 -2.26 -19.07 -44.60
N ARG A 668 -3.30 -19.20 -45.43
CA ARG A 668 -4.62 -19.72 -45.05
C ARG A 668 -4.50 -21.23 -44.74
N PRO A 669 -5.18 -21.76 -43.71
CA PRO A 669 -5.32 -23.20 -43.53
C PRO A 669 -5.91 -23.85 -44.79
N GLU A 670 -5.34 -24.97 -45.21
CA GLU A 670 -5.74 -25.70 -46.43
C GLU A 670 -7.20 -26.24 -46.33
N SER A 671 -7.71 -26.35 -45.10
CA SER A 671 -9.08 -26.76 -44.76
C SER A 671 -10.17 -25.74 -45.10
N ALA A 672 -9.83 -24.50 -45.47
CA ALA A 672 -10.78 -23.41 -45.75
C ALA A 672 -11.06 -23.16 -47.25
N ARG A 673 -10.96 -24.17 -48.13
CA ARG A 673 -11.40 -24.05 -49.55
C ARG A 673 -12.85 -24.55 -49.75
N PRO A 674 -13.73 -23.84 -50.48
CA PRO A 674 -15.14 -24.23 -50.65
C PRO A 674 -15.31 -25.49 -51.53
N ARG A 675 -15.89 -26.53 -50.91
CA ARG A 675 -16.39 -27.84 -51.37
C ARG A 675 -16.65 -28.06 -52.88
N ARG A 676 -16.34 -29.27 -53.37
CA ARG A 676 -17.22 -30.00 -54.34
C ARG A 676 -17.11 -31.53 -54.25
N ARG A 677 -18.27 -32.15 -53.94
CA ARG A 677 -18.71 -33.54 -54.19
C ARG A 677 -17.99 -34.66 -53.43
N ALA A 678 -18.63 -35.25 -52.41
CA ALA A 678 -19.74 -36.22 -52.46
C ALA A 678 -19.23 -37.67 -52.61
N VAL A 679 -19.72 -38.54 -51.70
CA VAL A 679 -20.09 -39.94 -51.97
C VAL A 679 -18.94 -40.80 -52.54
N LEU A 680 -18.20 -41.51 -51.66
CA LEU A 680 -17.57 -42.84 -51.96
C LEU A 680 -16.64 -43.42 -50.86
N ARG A 681 -16.64 -42.95 -49.60
CA ARG A 681 -15.77 -43.56 -48.55
C ARG A 681 -16.49 -44.12 -47.31
N GLN A 682 -17.80 -44.27 -47.37
CA GLN A 682 -18.57 -45.06 -46.38
C GLN A 682 -18.84 -46.51 -46.82
N ARG A 683 -18.28 -46.97 -47.94
CA ARG A 683 -18.42 -48.36 -48.44
C ARG A 683 -17.14 -49.17 -48.59
N ALA A 684 -15.98 -48.65 -48.16
CA ALA A 684 -14.70 -49.36 -48.24
C ALA A 684 -14.10 -49.76 -46.88
N ARG A 685 -14.86 -49.67 -45.78
CA ARG A 685 -14.45 -50.17 -44.45
C ARG A 685 -15.16 -51.46 -44.01
N ALA A 686 -16.01 -52.03 -44.87
CA ALA A 686 -16.67 -53.32 -44.62
C ALA A 686 -15.92 -54.52 -45.25
N ALA A 687 -14.72 -54.34 -45.78
CA ALA A 687 -13.99 -55.42 -46.45
C ALA A 687 -12.47 -55.24 -46.31
N THR A 688 -11.96 -55.42 -45.10
CA THR A 688 -10.66 -56.06 -44.78
C THR A 688 -10.48 -55.95 -43.27
N GLY A 689 -10.79 -57.04 -42.56
CA GLY A 689 -10.42 -57.17 -41.16
C GLY A 689 -8.90 -57.21 -41.02
N ALA A 690 -8.36 -56.34 -40.20
CA ALA A 690 -7.03 -56.47 -39.62
C ALA A 690 -7.00 -55.61 -38.35
N GLU A 691 -7.13 -56.28 -37.20
CA GLU A 691 -6.69 -55.76 -35.92
C GLU A 691 -5.16 -55.69 -35.94
N GLY A 692 -4.59 -54.56 -35.53
CA GLY A 692 -3.13 -54.42 -35.37
C GLY A 692 -2.64 -52.98 -35.33
N GLU A 693 -2.00 -52.64 -34.20
CA GLU A 693 -1.04 -51.53 -34.02
C GLU A 693 -1.60 -50.10 -33.81
N GLU A 694 -2.15 -49.86 -32.62
CA GLU A 694 -1.98 -48.57 -31.93
C GLU A 694 -0.54 -48.42 -31.43
N ALA A 695 0.38 -48.02 -32.32
CA ALA A 695 1.67 -47.47 -31.91
C ALA A 695 2.28 -46.60 -33.02
N ASN A 696 2.59 -45.34 -32.68
CA ASN A 696 3.33 -44.31 -33.44
C ASN A 696 2.53 -43.29 -34.27
N ALA A 697 1.80 -42.41 -33.56
CA ALA A 697 1.44 -41.07 -34.06
C ALA A 697 2.28 -39.94 -33.41
N ALA A 698 3.48 -40.23 -32.90
CA ALA A 698 4.25 -39.30 -32.07
C ALA A 698 5.35 -38.48 -32.79
N THR A 699 5.53 -38.61 -34.11
CA THR A 699 6.67 -37.95 -34.81
C THR A 699 6.34 -37.42 -36.21
N ALA A 700 5.10 -37.01 -36.48
CA ALA A 700 4.83 -36.10 -37.59
C ALA A 700 5.23 -34.67 -37.16
N LYS A 701 6.19 -34.05 -37.88
CA LYS A 701 6.62 -32.65 -37.65
C LYS A 701 5.39 -31.73 -37.60
N ARG A 702 5.02 -31.27 -36.40
CA ARG A 702 3.90 -30.34 -36.19
C ARG A 702 4.22 -29.02 -36.87
N LYS A 703 3.62 -28.74 -38.03
CA LYS A 703 3.77 -27.44 -38.68
C LYS A 703 3.02 -26.38 -37.86
N PRO A 704 3.68 -25.28 -37.48
CA PRO A 704 3.00 -24.16 -36.84
C PRO A 704 2.22 -23.36 -37.89
N VAL A 705 0.96 -23.04 -37.57
CA VAL A 705 0.07 -22.20 -38.38
C VAL A 705 -0.13 -20.88 -37.65
N THR A 706 0.27 -19.77 -38.28
CA THR A 706 0.06 -18.42 -37.74
C THR A 706 -1.18 -17.81 -38.37
N LEU A 707 -2.16 -17.48 -37.53
CA LEU A 707 -3.39 -16.82 -37.95
C LEU A 707 -3.14 -15.34 -38.27
N ARG A 708 -4.06 -14.70 -39.02
CA ARG A 708 -3.99 -13.26 -39.36
C ARG A 708 -3.95 -12.33 -38.15
N CYS A 709 -4.43 -12.79 -36.99
CA CYS A 709 -4.33 -12.06 -35.73
C CYS A 709 -2.97 -12.19 -35.03
N GLY A 710 -1.98 -12.85 -35.65
CA GLY A 710 -0.64 -13.03 -35.10
C GLY A 710 -0.45 -14.25 -34.18
N HIS A 711 -1.54 -14.91 -33.78
CA HIS A 711 -1.46 -16.09 -32.92
C HIS A 711 -1.07 -17.35 -33.70
N THR A 712 -0.06 -18.07 -33.20
CA THR A 712 0.47 -19.30 -33.82
C THR A 712 0.05 -20.55 -33.05
N PHE A 713 -0.48 -21.55 -33.75
CA PHE A 713 -0.93 -22.82 -33.18
C PHE A 713 -0.27 -24.02 -33.87
N CYS A 714 -0.30 -25.18 -33.20
CA CYS A 714 0.01 -26.43 -33.88
C CYS A 714 -1.14 -26.78 -34.83
N GLU A 715 -0.85 -27.19 -36.07
CA GLU A 715 -1.87 -27.50 -37.08
C GLU A 715 -2.98 -28.45 -36.55
N PRO A 716 -2.69 -29.59 -35.90
CA PRO A 716 -3.73 -30.44 -35.31
C PRO A 716 -4.58 -29.76 -34.22
N CYS A 717 -3.95 -28.87 -33.43
CA CYS A 717 -4.62 -28.15 -32.35
C CYS A 717 -5.61 -27.12 -32.90
N LEU A 718 -5.24 -26.49 -34.01
CA LEU A 718 -6.08 -25.52 -34.69
C LEU A 718 -7.21 -26.23 -35.42
N ASP A 719 -6.92 -27.34 -36.11
CA ASP A 719 -7.91 -28.16 -36.82
C ASP A 719 -9.00 -28.66 -35.87
N GLN A 720 -8.62 -29.20 -34.70
CA GLN A 720 -9.58 -29.63 -33.68
C GLN A 720 -10.45 -28.47 -33.15
N TRP A 721 -9.90 -27.27 -33.06
CA TRP A 721 -10.65 -26.10 -32.61
C TRP A 721 -11.67 -25.64 -33.65
N VAL A 722 -11.28 -25.63 -34.93
CA VAL A 722 -12.15 -25.17 -36.02
C VAL A 722 -13.24 -26.17 -36.40
N GLU A 723 -13.21 -27.40 -35.88
CA GLU A 723 -14.35 -28.34 -35.95
C GLU A 723 -15.62 -27.79 -35.26
N GLY A 724 -15.46 -26.91 -34.25
CA GLY A 724 -16.57 -26.33 -33.48
C GLY A 724 -16.61 -24.81 -33.42
N HIS A 725 -15.60 -24.10 -33.93
CA HIS A 725 -15.46 -22.65 -33.78
C HIS A 725 -14.93 -21.97 -35.05
N THR A 726 -15.46 -20.79 -35.37
CA THR A 726 -15.03 -19.99 -36.53
C THR A 726 -14.03 -18.89 -36.19
N ASN A 727 -13.53 -18.84 -34.95
CA ASN A 727 -12.71 -17.75 -34.42
C ASN A 727 -11.38 -18.22 -33.81
N CYS A 728 -10.45 -17.28 -33.64
CA CYS A 728 -9.16 -17.54 -33.01
C CYS A 728 -9.33 -17.98 -31.53
N PRO A 729 -8.65 -19.05 -31.07
CA PRO A 729 -8.73 -19.51 -29.68
C PRO A 729 -8.35 -18.47 -28.62
N VAL A 730 -7.47 -17.52 -28.98
CA VAL A 730 -6.90 -16.54 -28.04
C VAL A 730 -7.67 -15.22 -28.09
N CYS A 731 -7.71 -14.57 -29.26
CA CYS A 731 -8.33 -13.24 -29.37
C CYS A 731 -9.78 -13.24 -29.85
N ARG A 732 -10.37 -14.42 -30.13
CA ARG A 732 -11.76 -14.58 -30.57
C ARG A 732 -12.14 -13.84 -31.85
N ARG A 733 -11.16 -13.30 -32.58
CA ARG A 733 -11.36 -12.68 -33.90
C ARG A 733 -11.70 -13.75 -34.94
N ASP A 734 -12.69 -13.49 -35.77
CA ASP A 734 -13.15 -14.43 -36.79
C ASP A 734 -12.05 -14.78 -37.79
N LEU A 735 -12.01 -16.05 -38.17
CA LEU A 735 -11.08 -16.56 -39.19
C LEU A 735 -11.56 -16.21 -40.61
N GLU A 736 -12.85 -15.88 -40.77
CA GLU A 736 -13.55 -15.61 -42.05
C GLU A 736 -14.10 -14.18 -42.20
N GLY A 737 -13.38 -13.14 -41.73
CA GLY A 737 -13.75 -11.75 -42.04
C GLY A 737 -13.55 -11.41 -43.54
N GLU A 738 -14.57 -10.86 -44.19
CA GLU A 738 -14.58 -10.47 -45.63
C GLU A 738 -13.38 -9.59 -46.02
N PRO A 739 -12.83 -9.73 -47.26
CA PRO A 739 -11.94 -8.73 -47.80
C PRO A 739 -12.69 -7.41 -48.02
N ALA A 740 -12.01 -6.27 -47.78
CA ALA A 740 -12.54 -4.95 -48.12
C ALA A 740 -13.09 -4.93 -49.56
N PRO A 741 -14.24 -4.27 -49.82
CA PRO A 741 -14.86 -4.29 -51.13
C PRO A 741 -13.88 -3.76 -52.18
N ALA A 742 -13.77 -4.48 -53.30
CA ALA A 742 -12.95 -4.07 -54.43
C ALA A 742 -13.43 -2.69 -54.93
N PRO A 743 -12.52 -1.73 -55.18
CA PRO A 743 -12.91 -0.43 -55.70
C PRO A 743 -13.51 -0.62 -57.09
N THR A 744 -14.82 -0.43 -57.18
CA THR A 744 -15.52 -0.40 -58.46
C THR A 744 -15.13 0.89 -59.18
N GLY A 745 -14.39 0.72 -60.27
CA GLY A 745 -14.52 1.59 -61.44
C GLY A 745 -13.61 2.82 -61.47
N LYS A 746 -12.53 2.62 -62.24
CA LYS A 746 -11.87 3.56 -63.14
C LYS A 746 -10.71 4.39 -62.57
N GLN A 747 -9.56 4.05 -63.16
CA GLN A 747 -8.33 4.84 -63.31
C GLN A 747 -7.59 5.13 -62.02
N GLU A 748 -6.86 4.13 -61.52
CA GLU A 748 -5.67 4.42 -60.74
C GLU A 748 -4.46 3.71 -61.33
N THR A 749 -3.47 4.54 -61.59
CA THR A 749 -2.11 4.31 -62.02
C THR A 749 -1.38 3.29 -61.14
N ALA A 750 -0.28 2.73 -61.63
CA ALA A 750 0.61 1.76 -60.98
C ALA A 750 1.17 2.17 -59.58
N THR A 751 0.70 3.26 -58.99
CA THR A 751 0.96 3.74 -57.63
C THR A 751 0.11 3.06 -56.54
N SER A 752 -1.04 2.44 -56.87
CA SER A 752 -1.95 1.86 -55.86
C SER A 752 -1.52 0.47 -55.33
N SER A 753 -0.77 -0.31 -56.11
CA SER A 753 -0.27 -1.63 -55.66
C SER A 753 0.86 -1.51 -54.63
N ALA A 754 1.69 -0.47 -54.74
CA ALA A 754 2.78 -0.22 -53.81
C ALA A 754 2.28 0.28 -52.44
N THR A 755 1.21 1.09 -52.41
CA THR A 755 0.60 1.59 -51.17
C THR A 755 -0.14 0.48 -50.42
N ALA A 756 -0.85 -0.39 -51.12
CA ALA A 756 -1.52 -1.54 -50.50
C ALA A 756 -0.51 -2.58 -49.95
N GLN A 757 0.60 -2.81 -50.65
CA GLN A 757 1.68 -3.68 -50.17
C GLN A 757 2.40 -3.09 -48.94
N GLU A 758 2.61 -1.77 -48.93
CA GLU A 758 3.23 -1.07 -47.82
C GLU A 758 2.32 -1.04 -46.57
N GLN A 759 1.01 -0.81 -46.74
CA GLN A 759 0.04 -0.90 -45.63
C GLN A 759 -0.03 -2.32 -45.04
N ALA A 760 -0.10 -3.35 -45.88
CA ALA A 760 -0.08 -4.74 -45.41
C ALA A 760 1.23 -5.10 -44.70
N ARG A 761 2.36 -4.51 -45.12
CA ARG A 761 3.66 -4.66 -44.45
C ARG A 761 3.67 -3.98 -43.08
N GLN A 762 3.09 -2.79 -42.97
CA GLN A 762 2.99 -2.03 -41.72
C GLN A 762 2.08 -2.72 -40.69
N GLU A 763 0.89 -3.15 -41.09
CA GLU A 763 -0.03 -3.91 -40.22
C GLU A 763 0.62 -5.21 -39.72
N ARG A 764 1.36 -5.89 -40.59
CA ARG A 764 2.11 -7.11 -40.24
C ARG A 764 3.21 -6.83 -39.20
N GLU A 765 3.99 -5.76 -39.37
CA GLU A 765 5.00 -5.37 -38.39
C GLU A 765 4.38 -4.94 -37.05
N GLU A 766 3.22 -4.28 -37.05
CA GLU A 766 2.52 -3.93 -35.80
C GLU A 766 2.10 -5.14 -35.00
N VAL A 767 1.54 -6.16 -35.66
CA VAL A 767 1.16 -7.43 -35.02
C VAL A 767 2.38 -8.18 -34.47
N ILE A 768 3.48 -8.22 -35.23
CA ILE A 768 4.73 -8.88 -34.82
C ILE A 768 5.35 -8.18 -33.60
N ASN A 769 5.35 -6.84 -33.60
CA ASN A 769 5.90 -6.04 -32.50
C ASN A 769 5.01 -6.09 -31.23
N ALA A 770 3.68 -6.21 -31.39
CA ALA A 770 2.76 -6.44 -30.28
C ALA A 770 2.96 -7.82 -29.63
N ASP A 771 3.13 -8.88 -30.43
CA ASP A 771 3.47 -10.22 -29.94
C ASP A 771 4.83 -10.24 -29.21
N LEU A 772 5.83 -9.53 -29.74
CA LEU A 772 7.14 -9.38 -29.09
C LEU A 772 7.01 -8.74 -27.71
N ALA A 773 6.31 -7.61 -27.62
CA ALA A 773 6.11 -6.90 -26.36
C ALA A 773 5.41 -7.79 -25.32
N PHE A 774 4.34 -8.48 -25.73
CA PHE A 774 3.64 -9.43 -24.87
C PHE A 774 4.55 -10.54 -24.35
N ARG A 775 5.34 -11.17 -25.21
CA ARG A 775 6.24 -12.27 -24.83
C ARG A 775 7.37 -11.82 -23.92
N LEU A 776 7.93 -10.63 -24.16
CA LEU A 776 8.97 -10.06 -23.30
C LEU A 776 8.43 -9.72 -21.90
N HIS A 777 7.20 -9.19 -21.80
CA HIS A 777 6.55 -8.95 -20.51
C HIS A 777 6.15 -10.24 -19.78
N MET A 778 5.70 -11.27 -20.50
CA MET A 778 5.48 -12.59 -19.90
C MET A 778 6.78 -13.21 -19.38
N LEU A 779 7.87 -13.06 -20.14
CA LEU A 779 9.18 -13.53 -19.72
C LEU A 779 9.69 -12.75 -18.49
N GLN A 780 9.43 -11.45 -18.42
CA GLN A 780 9.74 -10.62 -17.25
C GLN A 780 8.99 -11.07 -16.00
N ARG A 781 7.71 -11.43 -16.12
CA ARG A 781 6.94 -11.99 -15.00
C ARG A 781 7.52 -13.31 -14.50
N MET A 782 8.05 -14.14 -15.41
CA MET A 782 8.71 -15.40 -15.07
C MET A 782 10.13 -15.20 -14.50
N TYR A 783 10.83 -14.15 -14.93
CA TYR A 783 12.23 -13.88 -14.60
C TYR A 783 12.50 -12.40 -14.24
N PRO A 784 11.80 -11.84 -13.22
CA PRO A 784 11.82 -10.40 -12.94
C PRO A 784 13.17 -9.88 -12.44
N TRP A 785 14.04 -10.79 -12.00
CA TRP A 785 15.39 -10.47 -11.53
C TRP A 785 16.39 -10.18 -12.66
N TYR A 786 16.12 -10.64 -13.88
CA TYR A 786 17.05 -10.52 -15.01
C TYR A 786 16.58 -9.52 -16.07
N LEU A 787 15.28 -9.24 -16.11
CA LEU A 787 14.65 -8.37 -17.12
C LEU A 787 14.06 -7.14 -16.44
N THR A 788 14.34 -5.97 -17.00
CA THR A 788 13.77 -4.69 -16.54
C THR A 788 12.95 -4.05 -17.64
N ASP A 789 12.04 -3.16 -17.26
CA ASP A 789 11.21 -2.43 -18.23
C ASP A 789 12.05 -1.62 -19.21
N SER A 790 13.18 -1.05 -18.76
CA SER A 790 14.15 -0.35 -19.61
C SER A 790 14.69 -1.24 -20.75
N MET A 791 15.02 -2.49 -20.44
CA MET A 791 15.49 -3.45 -21.45
C MET A 791 14.38 -3.82 -22.43
N ILE A 792 13.19 -4.12 -21.92
CA ILE A 792 12.06 -4.53 -22.76
C ILE A 792 11.66 -3.38 -23.67
N TRP A 793 11.61 -2.16 -23.15
CA TRP A 793 11.37 -0.96 -23.94
C TRP A 793 12.47 -0.74 -24.98
N GLY A 794 13.73 -0.85 -24.59
CA GLY A 794 14.87 -0.75 -25.51
C GLY A 794 14.79 -1.77 -26.66
N TRP A 795 14.45 -3.02 -26.36
CA TRP A 795 14.35 -4.11 -27.34
C TRP A 795 13.12 -4.02 -28.23
N THR A 796 11.97 -3.67 -27.67
CA THR A 796 10.74 -3.46 -28.47
C THR A 796 10.87 -2.24 -29.38
N ARG A 797 11.53 -1.17 -28.92
CA ARG A 797 11.89 -0.03 -29.77
C ARG A 797 12.89 -0.43 -30.85
N GLU A 798 13.96 -1.13 -30.50
CA GLU A 798 14.95 -1.60 -31.47
C GLU A 798 14.33 -2.51 -32.53
N ALA A 799 13.43 -3.41 -32.11
CA ALA A 799 12.68 -4.27 -33.03
C ALA A 799 11.78 -3.48 -33.98
N ARG A 800 11.18 -2.37 -33.51
CA ARG A 800 10.35 -1.48 -34.34
C ARG A 800 11.18 -0.67 -35.34
N GLU A 801 12.36 -0.23 -34.93
CA GLU A 801 13.25 0.61 -35.75
C GLU A 801 14.11 -0.19 -36.72
N ARG A 802 14.58 -1.37 -36.31
CA ARG A 802 15.60 -2.17 -37.03
C ARG A 802 15.10 -3.54 -37.47
N GLY A 803 13.86 -3.91 -37.16
CA GLY A 803 13.30 -5.20 -37.54
C GLY A 803 13.90 -6.40 -36.78
N THR A 804 14.63 -6.16 -35.68
CA THR A 804 15.11 -7.18 -34.73
C THR A 804 15.61 -6.49 -33.45
N PHE A 805 15.84 -7.25 -32.38
CA PHE A 805 16.41 -6.73 -31.14
C PHE A 805 17.67 -7.52 -30.74
N ASP A 806 18.64 -6.85 -30.11
CA ASP A 806 19.86 -7.50 -29.63
C ASP A 806 19.99 -7.46 -28.10
N TRP A 807 19.30 -8.41 -27.46
CA TRP A 807 19.45 -8.63 -26.02
C TRP A 807 20.87 -9.07 -25.63
N ALA A 808 21.65 -9.68 -26.54
CA ALA A 808 22.96 -10.22 -26.22
C ALA A 808 24.02 -9.12 -26.05
N GLN A 809 23.86 -7.96 -26.69
CA GLN A 809 24.75 -6.81 -26.50
C GLN A 809 24.28 -5.83 -25.42
N THR A 810 23.15 -6.10 -24.77
CA THR A 810 22.61 -5.22 -23.76
C THR A 810 23.44 -5.29 -22.49
N ARG A 811 24.30 -4.28 -22.27
CA ARG A 811 25.22 -4.18 -21.12
C ARG A 811 24.50 -4.39 -19.79
N GLU A 812 23.32 -3.80 -19.64
CA GLU A 812 22.50 -3.97 -18.44
C GLU A 812 22.13 -5.44 -18.19
N PHE A 813 21.79 -6.20 -19.23
CA PHE A 813 21.45 -7.62 -19.10
C PHE A 813 22.69 -8.46 -18.78
N GLN A 814 23.82 -8.15 -19.43
CA GLN A 814 25.11 -8.80 -19.17
C GLN A 814 25.64 -8.56 -17.76
N LEU A 815 25.45 -7.36 -17.20
CA LEU A 815 25.80 -7.04 -15.81
C LEU A 815 24.97 -7.82 -14.79
N ARG A 816 23.87 -8.45 -15.21
CA ARG A 816 23.05 -9.34 -14.38
C ARG A 816 23.48 -10.80 -14.50
N ASP A 817 24.51 -11.12 -15.30
CA ASP A 817 25.13 -12.44 -15.34
C ASP A 817 25.82 -12.73 -13.99
N PRO A 818 25.39 -13.76 -13.25
CA PRO A 818 26.03 -14.15 -12.00
C PRO A 818 27.53 -14.51 -12.12
N ALA A 819 28.05 -14.74 -13.33
CA ALA A 819 29.49 -14.95 -13.58
C ALA A 819 30.28 -13.63 -13.71
N ALA A 820 29.70 -12.59 -14.33
CA ALA A 820 30.34 -11.28 -14.50
C ALA A 820 30.38 -10.47 -13.18
N VAL A 821 29.32 -10.57 -12.38
CA VAL A 821 29.25 -9.93 -11.04
C VAL A 821 30.34 -10.46 -10.11
N ALA A 822 30.66 -11.75 -10.19
CA ALA A 822 31.70 -12.38 -9.37
C ALA A 822 33.13 -11.92 -9.74
N GLN A 823 33.35 -11.44 -10.96
CA GLN A 823 34.64 -10.86 -11.40
C GLN A 823 34.76 -9.37 -11.02
N HIS A 824 33.65 -8.63 -11.01
CA HIS A 824 33.63 -7.21 -10.59
C HIS A 824 33.77 -7.04 -9.07
N GLU A 825 33.21 -7.94 -8.26
CA GLU A 825 33.39 -7.90 -6.79
C GLU A 825 34.83 -8.22 -6.37
N ALA A 826 35.62 -8.87 -7.23
CA ALA A 826 37.03 -9.15 -7.00
C ALA A 826 37.97 -7.98 -7.41
N SER A 827 37.47 -6.95 -8.10
CA SER A 827 38.24 -5.81 -8.60
C SER A 827 37.75 -4.49 -7.98
N GLY A 828 38.20 -4.21 -6.75
CA GLY A 828 37.81 -3.02 -6.01
C GLY A 828 38.16 -1.69 -6.71
N ALA A 829 37.17 -0.83 -6.93
CA ALA A 829 37.37 0.59 -7.21
C ALA A 829 36.09 1.40 -6.90
N SER A 830 36.15 2.27 -5.89
CA SER A 830 35.74 3.68 -5.97
C SER A 830 35.87 4.37 -4.60
N GLY A 831 36.56 5.51 -4.60
CA GLY A 831 36.62 6.47 -3.50
C GLY A 831 36.35 7.89 -4.00
N PHE A 832 36.02 8.79 -3.06
CA PHE A 832 36.08 10.27 -3.05
C PHE A 832 35.95 10.66 -1.54
N GLY A 833 36.96 11.15 -0.79
CA GLY A 833 37.54 12.53 -0.68
C GLY A 833 36.72 13.42 0.29
N ALA A 834 37.17 14.08 1.39
CA ALA A 834 38.48 14.59 1.84
C ALA A 834 38.58 14.95 3.37
N SER A 835 39.80 14.81 3.96
CA SER A 835 40.63 15.71 4.84
C SER A 835 40.04 16.56 6.00
N PHE A 836 40.63 16.93 7.16
CA PHE A 836 41.75 16.56 8.08
C PHE A 836 41.61 17.47 9.35
N GLY A 837 42.20 17.06 10.50
CA GLY A 837 42.48 17.89 11.69
C GLY A 837 41.81 17.34 12.95
N GLY A 838 42.45 17.01 14.08
CA GLY A 838 43.76 17.35 14.65
C GLY A 838 43.52 17.81 16.10
N GLY A 839 43.97 17.04 17.11
CA GLY A 839 43.99 17.50 18.52
C GLY A 839 43.57 16.46 19.57
N SER A 840 44.54 16.08 20.40
CA SER A 840 44.53 15.04 21.46
C SER A 840 43.77 15.40 22.75
N SER A 841 43.14 14.41 23.40
CA SER A 841 43.08 14.30 24.88
C SER A 841 42.83 12.85 25.33
N LEU A 842 43.40 12.48 26.47
CA LEU A 842 43.52 11.11 27.01
C LEU A 842 42.16 10.51 27.44
N GLY A 843 41.71 9.44 26.78
CA GLY A 843 40.58 8.59 27.20
C GLY A 843 40.06 7.70 26.06
N GLY A 844 40.00 6.38 26.25
CA GLY A 844 39.77 5.38 25.19
C GLY A 844 38.59 5.64 24.24
N GLY A 845 38.83 5.54 22.93
CA GLY A 845 37.82 5.65 21.87
C GLY A 845 37.04 4.37 21.56
N GLY A 846 35.78 4.52 21.15
CA GLY A 846 34.92 3.49 20.55
C GLY A 846 34.37 3.97 19.20
N GLY A 847 33.51 3.17 18.56
CA GLY A 847 32.91 3.46 17.25
C GLY A 847 31.39 3.63 17.33
N GLY A 848 30.82 4.44 16.43
CA GLY A 848 29.38 4.73 16.38
C GLY A 848 28.91 5.14 14.99
N GLY A 849 27.62 4.96 14.72
CA GLY A 849 27.02 5.31 13.43
C GLY A 849 25.51 5.45 13.50
N SER A 850 24.95 6.18 12.54
CA SER A 850 23.50 6.27 12.31
C SER A 850 23.04 5.10 11.43
N TRP A 851 21.84 4.55 11.67
CA TRP A 851 21.26 3.53 10.79
C TRP A 851 20.04 4.00 10.00
#